data_AF-A0A316RJE4-F1
#
_entry.id   AF-A0A316RJE4-F1
#
_cell.length_a   1.000
_cell.length_b   1.000
_cell.length_c   1.000
_cell.angle_alpha   90.00
_cell.angle_beta   90.00
_cell.angle_gamma   90.00
#
_symmetry.space_group_name_H-M   'P 1'
#
loop_
_entity.id
_entity.type
_entity.pdbx_description
1 polymer ?
#
loop_
_entity_poly.entity_id
_entity_poly.type
_entity_poly.pdbx_seq_one_letter_code
_entity_poly.pdbx_strand_id
1 'polypeptide(L)'
;MRTSNLHFLIITLACILFACKDNNDIEPDANDAFVGSQRLITLSSEMDKFSGTDFECVIKAEDGTIFRRRGNHIRSGNTSLLTLDTGLRTGTYRLLALEVPTIENGTDTVWTDYGLGCRVRISAENHSATVLDTFNSEFELVGDGSETNPFIISSAEHLWRLRDFTNSDENNTKLTGKTHFRQECDLRMRDICTSSDRKFGWLPIGSIPENPFRGIYDGNGYKITGLWIHRPNSPGIGLFGFIDQAKISNLTVQNPDIEGNYAVGALVGGTSAPGDKRGSSALHGCTVEGGSVSAPTGSVAVGGLIGVVDRKGFLSVDSCYNNNTRVSGDYAVGGLVGAGTLYSTINALACNNHGRITARYSGAGGIVGSVDSLFVSGCRNMSAITGGTAVMSGTTDNGGIGAGGIAGGTGVAFIYSSFNEGKIEGAIGVGGIIGSTRIGKAGGNLGGELLYNNVLAKDCGNVAAVSGRTSVGGICGEAQFGGYEVVNTGAVSATDNQSTLGGIVGNTSIAVIYNVVNQGTVTAAKAESAGGIVGKTSFGALFGCQNFGTLNVTSTYTGGIAGWVGNYTVANYCFNGGTINDSGNRSTGGIIGEAGDAREWTGMDIAGCVVGAAEIVMGIAGPAISVIGKTLTDGVMKGSKAFEEFLHVLHIGEATIDWSLLAYDQIVYGIGIYGIITEKELDEIQTNLEATAGGISSEVKSRIQAIQAGYTVDTASLPPGIDGSTISSYINNHNTVMKFFEESDNNNSTVYYNMNRTREDRVKHIESQREVTEIITKSIAGACIAVGTVAAVVSAFATGGSTLAIAAGIIGPVATVIGGANAIFECATNFTVNAIVVKQCTNVGTVNAPSADYPAGIIGYMQQYCMATDCLNAGKFGPTNKKHSGGITSYASAESVVERNVSIGTNWHSPIVASSKSSFSHDDNIYYIGSSFDIYGGYETGATLDDLHNKAFFKVLLNTDGAMPLWQVADKQGSFPIPYHSEMETPMN
;
A
#
# COMPACT_ATOMS: atom_id res chain seq x y z
N MET A 1 25.35 96.93 -3.64
CA MET A 1 25.03 97.16 -2.21
C MET A 1 23.55 96.81 -2.00
N ARG A 2 23.13 96.15 -0.92
CA ARG A 2 23.89 95.53 0.19
C ARG A 2 23.09 94.32 0.72
N THR A 3 23.79 93.46 1.43
CA THR A 3 23.35 92.19 2.02
C THR A 3 22.28 92.32 3.12
N SER A 4 21.73 91.15 3.48
CA SER A 4 21.14 90.77 4.79
C SER A 4 19.89 91.52 5.28
N ASN A 5 18.77 90.78 5.37
CA ASN A 5 18.17 90.44 6.66
C ASN A 5 17.29 89.18 6.58
N LEU A 6 17.90 88.10 6.07
CA LEU A 6 17.46 86.72 6.24
C LEU A 6 17.66 86.30 7.72
N HIS A 7 16.87 86.81 8.67
CA HIS A 7 16.90 86.38 10.09
C HIS A 7 15.62 86.67 10.91
N PHE A 8 14.55 87.27 10.34
CA PHE A 8 13.35 87.65 11.11
C PHE A 8 12.01 87.11 10.56
N LEU A 9 12.01 86.29 9.50
CA LEU A 9 10.82 85.68 8.91
C LEU A 9 10.68 84.18 9.22
N ILE A 10 11.29 83.72 10.32
CA ILE A 10 11.29 82.31 10.75
C ILE A 10 10.45 82.08 12.03
N ILE A 11 10.00 83.14 12.71
CA ILE A 11 9.36 83.06 14.04
C ILE A 11 7.81 83.21 13.99
N THR A 12 7.24 83.65 12.86
CA THR A 12 5.80 83.94 12.72
C THR A 12 4.97 82.90 11.97
N LEU A 13 5.55 81.75 11.58
CA LEU A 13 4.82 80.65 10.93
C LEU A 13 4.55 79.43 11.86
N ALA A 14 4.74 79.61 13.19
CA ALA A 14 4.75 78.51 14.16
C ALA A 14 3.50 78.43 15.08
N CYS A 15 2.42 79.18 14.80
CA CYS A 15 1.28 79.33 15.74
C CYS A 15 -0.12 79.08 15.16
N ILE A 16 -0.26 78.47 13.97
CA ILE A 16 -1.57 78.04 13.44
C ILE A 16 -1.47 76.64 12.85
N LEU A 17 -1.56 75.62 13.70
CA LEU A 17 -2.00 74.25 13.38
C LEU A 17 -2.23 73.45 14.69
N PHE A 18 -3.07 73.97 15.59
CA PHE A 18 -3.67 73.17 16.66
C PHE A 18 -5.03 72.67 16.19
N ALA A 19 -5.08 71.43 15.70
CA ALA A 19 -6.30 70.69 15.43
C ALA A 19 -6.05 69.19 15.61
N CYS A 20 -6.69 68.62 16.65
CA CYS A 20 -6.93 67.20 16.91
C CYS A 20 -5.87 66.19 16.42
N LYS A 21 -4.97 65.80 17.34
CA LYS A 21 -4.33 64.49 17.32
C LYS A 21 -4.96 63.66 18.45
N ASP A 22 -5.82 62.70 18.10
CA ASP A 22 -6.37 61.78 19.08
C ASP A 22 -5.27 60.80 19.52
N ASN A 23 -4.67 61.09 20.67
CA ASN A 23 -3.74 60.18 21.34
C ASN A 23 -4.53 58.98 21.90
N ASN A 24 -4.69 57.94 21.08
CA ASN A 24 -4.76 56.57 21.60
C ASN A 24 -3.33 56.11 21.91
N ASP A 25 -2.72 56.73 22.92
CA ASP A 25 -1.54 56.19 23.60
C ASP A 25 -2.00 54.90 24.30
N ILE A 26 -1.86 53.77 23.61
CA ILE A 26 -2.06 52.46 24.21
C ILE A 26 -0.90 52.25 25.19
N GLU A 27 -1.16 52.39 26.49
CA GLU A 27 -0.21 51.95 27.51
C GLU A 27 0.16 50.49 27.24
N PRO A 28 1.46 50.13 27.23
CA PRO A 28 1.87 48.76 26.99
C PRO A 28 1.25 47.86 28.07
N ASP A 29 0.73 46.72 27.64
CA ASP A 29 0.08 45.74 28.53
C ASP A 29 1.01 45.43 29.72
N ALA A 30 0.49 45.54 30.94
CA ALA A 30 1.29 45.54 32.17
C ALA A 30 2.06 44.24 32.43
N ASN A 31 1.82 43.21 31.61
CA ASN A 31 2.49 41.91 31.61
C ASN A 31 3.41 41.67 30.40
N ASP A 32 3.67 42.64 29.52
CA ASP A 32 4.57 42.46 28.37
C ASP A 32 6.03 42.30 28.84
N ALA A 33 6.46 41.04 28.93
CA ALA A 33 7.77 40.66 29.43
C ALA A 33 8.93 41.13 28.54
N PHE A 34 8.69 41.57 27.29
CA PHE A 34 9.72 41.90 26.31
C PHE A 34 10.00 43.41 26.20
N VAL A 35 9.29 44.26 26.94
CA VAL A 35 9.50 45.72 26.95
C VAL A 35 10.88 46.09 27.49
N GLY A 36 11.57 47.01 26.81
CA GLY A 36 12.82 47.58 27.27
C GLY A 36 13.17 48.91 26.60
N SER A 37 14.38 49.40 26.84
CA SER A 37 14.83 50.73 26.42
C SER A 37 15.20 50.84 24.94
N GLN A 38 15.56 49.74 24.26
CA GLN A 38 16.06 49.81 22.89
C GLN A 38 14.91 49.93 21.88
N ARG A 39 14.75 51.12 21.30
CA ARG A 39 13.72 51.41 20.28
C ARG A 39 14.24 51.45 18.85
N LEU A 40 15.55 51.65 18.67
CA LEU A 40 16.18 51.86 17.36
C LEU A 40 16.82 50.57 16.85
N ILE A 41 16.46 50.15 15.64
CA ILE A 41 17.09 49.04 14.92
C ILE A 41 17.52 49.53 13.55
N THR A 42 18.80 49.36 13.23
CA THR A 42 19.38 49.76 11.95
C THR A 42 19.56 48.53 11.06
N LEU A 43 18.91 48.56 9.90
CA LEU A 43 18.96 47.55 8.84
C LEU A 43 19.60 48.14 7.56
N SER A 44 19.96 47.30 6.61
CA SER A 44 20.70 47.66 5.39
C SER A 44 20.01 47.23 4.08
N SER A 45 20.67 46.40 3.27
CA SER A 45 20.19 45.93 1.96
C SER A 45 18.92 45.07 2.03
N GLU A 46 18.66 44.43 3.17
CA GLU A 46 17.44 43.69 3.45
C GLU A 46 16.16 44.56 3.39
N MET A 47 16.32 45.89 3.42
CA MET A 47 15.24 46.88 3.34
C MET A 47 15.19 47.62 1.99
N ASP A 48 15.91 47.17 0.95
CA ASP A 48 16.03 47.89 -0.32
C ASP A 48 14.72 48.02 -1.10
N LYS A 49 13.80 47.06 -0.92
CA LYS A 49 12.47 47.06 -1.56
C LYS A 49 11.34 47.56 -0.65
N PHE A 50 11.63 47.90 0.60
CA PHE A 50 10.62 48.39 1.55
C PHE A 50 10.38 49.90 1.43
N SER A 51 9.13 50.29 1.27
CA SER A 51 8.72 51.70 1.08
C SER A 51 7.68 52.19 2.11
N GLY A 52 7.26 51.36 3.06
CA GLY A 52 6.32 51.75 4.12
C GLY A 52 6.91 52.79 5.07
N THR A 53 6.08 53.72 5.55
CA THR A 53 6.42 54.70 6.59
C THR A 53 6.10 54.20 8.00
N ASP A 54 4.94 53.58 8.15
CA ASP A 54 4.40 53.05 9.40
C ASP A 54 4.19 51.55 9.23
N PHE A 55 4.54 50.78 10.27
CA PHE A 55 4.49 49.32 10.22
C PHE A 55 4.10 48.73 11.57
N GLU A 56 3.69 47.47 11.56
CA GLU A 56 3.73 46.59 12.72
C GLU A 56 4.75 45.48 12.50
N CYS A 57 5.80 45.46 13.31
CA CYS A 57 6.88 44.47 13.20
C CYS A 57 6.49 43.22 13.99
N VAL A 58 6.49 42.08 13.31
CA VAL A 58 6.24 40.76 13.90
C VAL A 58 7.59 40.18 14.35
N ILE A 59 7.69 39.88 15.65
CA ILE A 59 8.96 39.55 16.32
C ILE A 59 8.82 38.22 17.05
N LYS A 60 9.82 37.34 16.90
CA LYS A 60 9.95 36.05 17.61
C LYS A 60 11.09 36.13 18.64
N ALA A 61 10.80 35.88 19.91
CA ALA A 61 11.79 35.77 20.97
C ALA A 61 12.52 34.41 20.95
N GLU A 62 13.64 34.29 21.68
CA GLU A 62 14.39 33.02 21.85
C GLU A 62 13.55 31.90 22.50
N ASP A 63 12.54 32.23 23.31
CA ASP A 63 11.59 31.27 23.89
C ASP A 63 10.48 30.81 22.91
N GLY A 64 10.50 31.32 21.67
CA GLY A 64 9.51 31.03 20.63
C GLY A 64 8.28 31.94 20.64
N THR A 65 8.12 32.81 21.64
CA THR A 65 6.96 33.73 21.71
C THR A 65 6.97 34.71 20.55
N ILE A 66 5.86 34.77 19.81
CA ILE A 66 5.65 35.75 18.73
C ILE A 66 4.79 36.91 19.26
N PHE A 67 5.28 38.14 19.11
CA PHE A 67 4.60 39.37 19.50
C PHE A 67 4.79 40.46 18.44
N ARG A 68 4.12 41.60 18.64
CA ARG A 68 4.06 42.71 17.68
C ARG A 68 4.58 44.01 18.29
N ARG A 69 5.19 44.85 17.45
CA ARG A 69 5.64 46.21 17.79
C ARG A 69 5.35 47.16 16.65
N ARG A 70 4.45 48.12 16.88
CA ARG A 70 4.28 49.27 15.98
C ARG A 70 5.52 50.15 15.99
N GLY A 71 5.77 50.80 14.86
CA GLY A 71 6.88 51.70 14.69
C GLY A 71 6.87 52.38 13.33
N ASN A 72 7.82 53.29 13.16
CA ASN A 72 8.01 54.06 11.93
C ASN A 72 9.39 53.79 11.31
N HIS A 73 9.45 53.86 9.98
CA HIS A 73 10.62 53.57 9.17
C HIS A 73 11.10 54.83 8.43
N ILE A 74 12.42 55.04 8.43
CA ILE A 74 13.07 56.07 7.61
C ILE A 74 14.28 55.44 6.92
N ARG A 75 14.33 55.54 5.59
CA ARG A 75 15.48 55.12 4.78
C ARG A 75 16.32 56.32 4.34
N SER A 76 17.64 56.20 4.49
CA SER A 76 18.63 57.20 4.07
C SER A 76 19.81 56.50 3.39
N GLY A 77 19.88 56.58 2.06
CA GLY A 77 20.88 55.86 1.27
C GLY A 77 20.74 54.34 1.40
N ASN A 78 21.80 53.68 1.90
CA ASN A 78 21.85 52.23 2.11
C ASN A 78 21.50 51.81 3.55
N THR A 79 20.99 52.74 4.35
CA THR A 79 20.67 52.52 5.76
C THR A 79 19.18 52.75 6.00
N SER A 80 18.52 51.79 6.62
CA SER A 80 17.10 51.83 6.97
C SER A 80 16.95 51.78 8.48
N LEU A 81 16.37 52.83 9.07
CA LEU A 81 16.18 52.95 10.50
C LEU A 81 14.73 52.60 10.85
N LEU A 82 14.55 51.52 11.61
CA LEU A 82 13.28 51.18 12.25
C LEU A 82 13.27 51.79 13.66
N THR A 83 12.22 52.53 13.98
CA THR A 83 11.99 53.10 15.31
C THR A 83 10.70 52.53 15.89
N LEU A 84 10.81 51.72 16.93
CA LEU A 84 9.68 51.09 17.60
C LEU A 84 9.06 52.02 18.64
N ASP A 85 7.72 52.07 18.69
CA ASP A 85 6.97 52.84 19.70
C ASP A 85 7.30 52.34 21.12
N THR A 86 7.34 51.01 21.26
CA THR A 86 7.72 50.30 22.48
C THR A 86 9.01 49.52 22.23
N GLY A 87 10.04 49.79 23.02
CA GLY A 87 11.36 49.18 22.85
C GLY A 87 11.46 47.74 23.35
N LEU A 88 12.57 47.10 23.02
CA LEU A 88 12.88 45.71 23.41
C LEU A 88 13.86 45.68 24.59
N ARG A 89 13.70 44.69 25.47
CA ARG A 89 14.70 44.33 26.49
C ARG A 89 15.89 43.60 25.88
N THR A 90 16.99 43.50 26.62
CA THR A 90 18.17 42.69 26.28
C THR A 90 17.80 41.25 25.95
N GLY A 91 18.40 40.72 24.88
CA GLY A 91 18.12 39.38 24.35
C GLY A 91 18.38 39.32 22.84
N THR A 92 18.22 38.15 22.23
CA THR A 92 18.13 38.01 20.77
C THR A 92 16.68 37.85 20.35
N TYR A 93 16.31 38.47 19.23
CA TYR A 93 14.99 38.34 18.62
C TYR A 93 15.14 38.11 17.12
N ARG A 94 14.26 37.33 16.50
CA ARG A 94 14.14 37.29 15.03
C ARG A 94 13.02 38.26 14.62
N LEU A 95 13.35 39.23 13.78
CA LEU A 95 12.36 40.07 13.09
C LEU A 95 11.82 39.23 11.94
N LEU A 96 10.54 38.83 11.99
CA LEU A 96 9.95 37.95 10.99
C LEU A 96 9.51 38.75 9.76
N ALA A 97 8.67 39.76 9.98
CA ALA A 97 8.11 40.61 8.93
C ALA A 97 7.76 42.02 9.45
N LEU A 98 7.53 42.94 8.53
CA LEU A 98 6.87 44.22 8.73
C LEU A 98 5.50 44.15 8.04
N GLU A 99 4.42 44.15 8.82
CA GLU A 99 3.04 44.26 8.32
C GLU A 99 2.78 45.76 8.06
N VAL A 100 2.41 46.13 6.83
CA VAL A 100 2.13 47.54 6.43
C VAL A 100 0.66 47.71 6.05
N PRO A 101 -0.04 48.75 6.55
CA PRO A 101 -1.44 48.96 6.23
C PRO A 101 -1.60 49.52 4.81
N THR A 102 -2.42 48.86 4.00
CA THR A 102 -2.88 49.37 2.70
C THR A 102 -4.35 49.74 2.78
N ILE A 103 -4.67 50.96 2.32
CA ILE A 103 -6.03 51.49 2.30
C ILE A 103 -6.58 51.29 0.88
N GLU A 104 -7.29 50.20 0.62
CA GLU A 104 -8.20 50.16 -0.53
C GLU A 104 -9.49 50.96 -0.20
N ASN A 105 -10.16 51.49 -1.23
CA ASN A 105 -11.27 52.46 -1.09
C ASN A 105 -12.59 51.82 -0.57
N GLY A 106 -12.61 51.28 0.64
CA GLY A 106 -13.82 50.73 1.25
C GLY A 106 -13.61 49.92 2.53
N THR A 107 -13.58 50.61 3.68
CA THR A 107 -13.77 50.09 5.07
C THR A 107 -12.87 48.99 5.64
N ASP A 108 -12.22 48.13 4.86
CA ASP A 108 -11.29 47.11 5.35
C ASP A 108 -9.83 47.49 5.07
N THR A 109 -9.00 47.54 6.12
CA THR A 109 -7.55 47.72 5.99
C THR A 109 -6.90 46.37 5.68
N VAL A 110 -6.37 46.23 4.46
CA VAL A 110 -5.59 45.05 4.06
C VAL A 110 -4.13 45.29 4.46
N TRP A 111 -3.49 44.31 5.10
CA TRP A 111 -2.09 44.42 5.51
C TRP A 111 -1.21 43.64 4.54
N THR A 112 -0.08 44.22 4.13
CA THR A 112 0.92 43.57 3.26
C THR A 112 2.18 43.28 4.06
N ASP A 113 2.63 42.03 4.03
CA ASP A 113 3.85 41.58 4.70
C ASP A 113 5.09 41.94 3.87
N TYR A 114 6.11 42.52 4.52
CA TYR A 114 7.47 42.57 4.01
C TYR A 114 8.38 41.72 4.90
N GLY A 115 8.95 40.65 4.35
CA GLY A 115 9.79 39.69 5.08
C GLY A 115 11.18 40.23 5.40
N LEU A 116 11.61 40.06 6.65
CA LEU A 116 12.94 40.42 7.14
C LEU A 116 13.79 39.16 7.42
N GLY A 117 13.28 38.27 8.26
CA GLY A 117 13.96 37.03 8.68
C GLY A 117 15.18 37.19 9.58
N CYS A 118 15.75 38.39 9.73
CA CYS A 118 17.02 38.59 10.44
C CYS A 118 16.91 38.52 11.97
N ARG A 119 17.94 37.96 12.61
CA ARG A 119 18.13 38.04 14.06
C ARG A 119 18.81 39.35 14.44
N VAL A 120 18.32 39.97 15.50
CA VAL A 120 18.84 41.19 16.10
C VAL A 120 19.12 40.93 17.58
N ARG A 121 20.36 41.22 18.01
CA ARG A 121 20.76 41.21 19.42
C ARG A 121 20.60 42.60 20.01
N ILE A 122 19.90 42.69 21.14
CA ILE A 122 19.73 43.90 21.92
C ILE A 122 20.69 43.85 23.11
N SER A 123 21.62 44.80 23.21
CA SER A 123 22.58 44.92 24.33
C SER A 123 22.21 46.08 25.25
N ALA A 124 22.07 45.80 26.56
CA ALA A 124 21.93 46.84 27.58
C ALA A 124 23.21 47.65 27.78
N GLU A 125 24.38 47.02 27.69
CA GLU A 125 25.67 47.67 27.92
C GLU A 125 25.94 48.74 26.85
N ASN A 126 25.72 48.38 25.58
CA ASN A 126 26.03 49.23 24.44
C ASN A 126 24.86 50.09 23.95
N HIS A 127 23.66 49.95 24.53
CA HIS A 127 22.43 50.63 24.08
C HIS A 127 22.21 50.49 22.57
N SER A 128 22.43 49.27 22.07
CA SER A 128 22.54 48.99 20.64
C SER A 128 21.74 47.76 20.23
N ALA A 129 21.12 47.85 19.06
CA ALA A 129 20.62 46.72 18.29
C ALA A 129 21.67 46.32 17.23
N THR A 130 22.01 45.03 17.14
CA THR A 130 23.00 44.50 16.18
C THR A 130 22.40 43.35 15.40
N VAL A 131 22.31 43.48 14.08
CA VAL A 131 21.93 42.39 13.17
C VAL A 131 23.01 41.30 13.23
N LEU A 132 22.59 40.04 13.38
CA LEU A 132 23.48 38.88 13.52
C LEU A 132 23.64 38.04 12.25
N ASP A 133 22.68 38.16 11.32
CA ASP A 133 22.62 37.33 10.13
C ASP A 133 23.00 38.13 8.88
N THR A 134 23.57 37.43 7.88
CA THR A 134 23.91 38.01 6.58
C THR A 134 22.71 37.99 5.65
N PHE A 135 22.43 39.11 4.97
CA PHE A 135 21.46 39.17 3.88
C PHE A 135 22.13 38.83 2.55
N ASN A 136 21.59 37.85 1.83
CA ASN A 136 21.99 37.51 0.47
C ASN A 136 21.15 38.32 -0.52
N SER A 137 21.80 39.23 -1.25
CA SER A 137 21.13 40.12 -2.21
C SER A 137 20.74 39.45 -3.54
N GLU A 138 21.16 38.21 -3.79
CA GLU A 138 20.80 37.45 -5.00
C GLU A 138 19.53 36.63 -4.79
N PHE A 139 19.40 35.95 -3.65
CA PHE A 139 18.16 35.28 -3.23
C PHE A 139 17.15 36.23 -2.58
N GLU A 140 17.60 37.42 -2.17
CA GLU A 140 16.84 38.42 -1.40
C GLU A 140 16.30 37.85 -0.07
N LEU A 141 17.10 36.98 0.56
CA LEU A 141 16.79 36.29 1.81
C LEU A 141 17.96 36.36 2.78
N VAL A 142 17.67 36.19 4.06
CA VAL A 142 18.70 36.07 5.11
C VAL A 142 19.22 34.65 5.17
N GLY A 143 20.54 34.48 5.25
CA GLY A 143 21.25 33.20 5.20
C GLY A 143 22.26 33.14 4.05
N ASP A 144 22.96 32.02 3.91
CA ASP A 144 23.81 31.71 2.74
C ASP A 144 23.36 30.47 1.97
N GLY A 145 22.34 29.77 2.47
CA GLY A 145 21.76 28.58 1.84
C GLY A 145 22.52 27.29 2.14
N SER A 146 23.53 27.30 3.01
CA SER A 146 24.15 26.08 3.53
C SER A 146 23.27 25.40 4.60
N GLU A 147 23.57 24.13 4.89
CA GLU A 147 22.91 23.35 5.94
C GLU A 147 22.98 24.04 7.32
N THR A 148 24.10 24.67 7.64
CA THR A 148 24.32 25.36 8.93
C THR A 148 23.76 26.78 8.97
N ASN A 149 23.49 27.40 7.81
CA ASN A 149 22.97 28.76 7.68
C ASN A 149 21.96 28.89 6.51
N PRO A 150 20.81 28.18 6.61
CA PRO A 150 19.83 28.10 5.54
C PRO A 150 19.15 29.45 5.27
N PHE A 151 18.61 29.61 4.06
CA PHE A 151 17.79 30.76 3.73
C PHE A 151 16.50 30.77 4.54
N ILE A 152 16.25 31.85 5.27
CA ILE A 152 15.15 31.95 6.22
C ILE A 152 13.87 32.40 5.54
N ILE A 153 12.79 31.63 5.71
CA ILE A 153 11.43 31.96 5.28
C ILE A 153 10.60 32.34 6.52
N SER A 154 10.27 33.62 6.64
CA SER A 154 9.53 34.18 7.80
C SER A 154 8.35 35.07 7.42
N SER A 155 7.99 35.13 6.14
CA SER A 155 6.76 35.77 5.65
C SER A 155 6.30 35.05 4.38
N ALA A 156 5.04 35.28 3.98
CA ALA A 156 4.55 34.76 2.71
C ALA A 156 5.31 35.42 1.52
N GLU A 157 5.77 36.66 1.68
CA GLU A 157 6.57 37.39 0.68
C GLU A 157 7.96 36.78 0.45
N HIS A 158 8.55 36.09 1.44
CA HIS A 158 9.76 35.29 1.20
C HIS A 158 9.51 34.10 0.25
N LEU A 159 8.33 33.47 0.31
CA LEU A 159 7.94 32.45 -0.69
C LEU A 159 7.74 33.05 -2.09
N TRP A 160 7.31 34.31 -2.18
CA TRP A 160 7.23 35.03 -3.46
C TRP A 160 8.60 35.31 -4.04
N ARG A 161 9.56 35.78 -3.23
CA ARG A 161 10.96 35.97 -3.67
C ARG A 161 11.55 34.64 -4.16
N LEU A 162 11.33 33.54 -3.43
CA LEU A 162 11.75 32.20 -3.85
C LEU A 162 11.06 31.75 -5.15
N ARG A 163 9.76 32.03 -5.32
CA ARG A 163 9.02 31.74 -6.55
C ARG A 163 9.62 32.46 -7.76
N ASP A 164 9.81 33.77 -7.65
CA ASP A 164 10.31 34.60 -8.76
C ASP A 164 11.77 34.26 -9.10
N PHE A 165 12.58 33.90 -8.08
CA PHE A 165 13.92 33.36 -8.28
C PHE A 165 13.90 32.00 -9.00
N THR A 166 13.04 31.08 -8.55
CA THR A 166 12.93 29.72 -9.12
C THR A 166 12.40 29.75 -10.55
N ASN A 167 11.43 30.61 -10.86
CA ASN A 167 10.77 30.68 -12.16
C ASN A 167 11.57 31.45 -13.23
N SER A 168 12.71 32.04 -12.87
CA SER A 168 13.60 32.75 -13.79
C SER A 168 14.66 31.81 -14.38
N ASP A 169 14.74 31.70 -15.71
CA ASP A 169 15.70 30.84 -16.42
C ASP A 169 17.16 31.04 -15.98
N GLU A 170 17.56 32.30 -15.73
CA GLU A 170 18.93 32.65 -15.33
C GLU A 170 19.23 32.22 -13.89
N ASN A 171 18.27 32.44 -12.97
CA ASN A 171 18.44 32.16 -11.55
C ASN A 171 18.17 30.69 -11.18
N ASN A 172 17.31 29.99 -11.92
CA ASN A 172 16.98 28.59 -11.66
C ASN A 172 18.23 27.68 -11.67
N THR A 173 19.21 28.00 -12.53
CA THR A 173 20.50 27.28 -12.61
C THR A 173 21.35 27.35 -11.32
N LYS A 174 21.03 28.28 -10.42
CA LYS A 174 21.73 28.51 -9.14
C LYS A 174 21.08 27.74 -7.97
N LEU A 175 19.84 27.24 -8.14
CA LEU A 175 19.20 26.33 -7.20
C LEU A 175 19.74 24.92 -7.40
N THR A 176 20.28 24.34 -6.32
CA THR A 176 20.86 23.00 -6.33
C THR A 176 20.33 22.19 -5.14
N GLY A 177 20.50 20.86 -5.18
CA GLY A 177 20.21 19.95 -4.06
C GLY A 177 21.06 20.19 -2.79
N LYS A 178 21.85 21.27 -2.75
CA LYS A 178 22.61 21.75 -1.58
C LYS A 178 22.16 23.15 -1.11
N THR A 179 21.09 23.69 -1.67
CA THR A 179 20.53 24.99 -1.30
C THR A 179 19.41 24.79 -0.29
N HIS A 180 19.68 25.08 0.98
CA HIS A 180 18.78 24.88 2.10
C HIS A 180 17.92 26.11 2.40
N PHE A 181 16.64 25.89 2.63
CA PHE A 181 15.65 26.85 3.09
C PHE A 181 15.02 26.35 4.39
N ARG A 182 14.74 27.24 5.35
CA ARG A 182 14.06 26.89 6.60
C ARG A 182 13.00 27.90 6.99
N GLN A 183 11.81 27.41 7.31
CA GLN A 183 10.69 28.20 7.80
C GLN A 183 10.84 28.50 9.31
N GLU A 184 10.46 29.70 9.73
CA GLU A 184 10.63 30.17 11.13
C GLU A 184 9.32 30.57 11.83
N CYS A 185 8.19 30.55 11.14
CA CYS A 185 6.86 30.80 11.69
C CYS A 185 5.76 30.24 10.77
N ASP A 186 4.51 30.22 11.25
CA ASP A 186 3.35 29.98 10.39
C ASP A 186 3.19 31.11 9.36
N LEU A 187 2.78 30.75 8.14
CA LEU A 187 2.62 31.67 7.01
C LEU A 187 1.15 31.71 6.55
N ARG A 188 0.65 32.91 6.23
CA ARG A 188 -0.71 33.12 5.73
C ARG A 188 -0.66 33.45 4.24
N MET A 189 -1.25 32.60 3.41
CA MET A 189 -1.10 32.71 1.96
C MET A 189 -2.21 33.50 1.25
N ARG A 190 -3.37 33.73 1.88
CA ARG A 190 -4.57 34.24 1.19
C ARG A 190 -4.34 35.56 0.44
N ASP A 191 -3.73 36.54 1.10
CA ASP A 191 -3.54 37.89 0.55
C ASP A 191 -2.46 37.90 -0.53
N ILE A 192 -1.41 37.09 -0.35
CA ILE A 192 -0.36 36.96 -1.36
C ILE A 192 -0.77 36.14 -2.57
N CYS A 193 -1.66 35.15 -2.41
CA CYS A 193 -2.28 34.44 -3.54
C CYS A 193 -3.12 35.41 -4.39
N THR A 194 -3.89 36.29 -3.75
CA THR A 194 -4.69 37.33 -4.41
C THR A 194 -3.82 38.38 -5.10
N SER A 195 -2.68 38.71 -4.49
CA SER A 195 -1.66 39.60 -5.07
C SER A 195 -0.92 38.95 -6.24
N SER A 196 -0.76 37.62 -6.22
CA SER A 196 -0.12 36.82 -7.27
C SER A 196 -0.97 36.79 -8.53
N ASP A 197 -2.27 36.49 -8.38
CA ASP A 197 -3.26 36.64 -9.44
C ASP A 197 -4.67 36.72 -8.83
N ARG A 198 -5.38 37.84 -9.04
CA ARG A 198 -6.74 38.06 -8.48
C ARG A 198 -7.78 37.03 -8.97
N LYS A 199 -7.50 36.27 -10.03
CA LYS A 199 -8.39 35.23 -10.59
C LYS A 199 -7.86 33.81 -10.39
N PHE A 200 -6.56 33.62 -10.59
CA PHE A 200 -5.94 32.29 -10.64
C PHE A 200 -5.19 31.91 -9.35
N GLY A 201 -4.99 32.85 -8.43
CA GLY A 201 -4.33 32.62 -7.14
C GLY A 201 -2.82 32.47 -7.27
N TRP A 202 -2.23 31.70 -6.35
CA TRP A 202 -0.79 31.46 -6.34
C TRP A 202 -0.28 30.95 -7.70
N LEU A 203 0.82 31.54 -8.16
CA LEU A 203 1.65 30.96 -9.20
C LEU A 203 2.66 30.01 -8.51
N PRO A 204 2.73 28.72 -8.87
CA PRO A 204 3.62 27.78 -8.18
C PRO A 204 5.11 28.15 -8.23
N ILE A 205 5.86 27.75 -7.21
CA ILE A 205 7.33 27.78 -7.20
C ILE A 205 7.82 26.67 -8.13
N GLY A 206 8.55 27.01 -9.19
CA GLY A 206 8.86 26.09 -10.28
C GLY A 206 7.62 25.80 -11.13
N SER A 207 7.03 26.82 -11.73
CA SER A 207 5.75 26.72 -12.45
C SER A 207 5.80 25.97 -13.78
N ILE A 208 6.98 25.61 -14.27
CA ILE A 208 7.22 24.86 -15.51
C ILE A 208 8.32 23.80 -15.29
N PRO A 209 8.31 22.65 -15.99
CA PRO A 209 9.26 21.55 -15.76
C PRO A 209 10.69 21.87 -16.20
N GLU A 210 10.91 22.94 -16.98
CA GLU A 210 12.24 23.45 -17.33
C GLU A 210 12.91 24.18 -16.15
N ASN A 211 12.11 24.85 -15.32
CA ASN A 211 12.55 25.64 -14.16
C ASN A 211 12.03 25.05 -12.82
N PRO A 212 12.25 23.76 -12.51
CA PRO A 212 11.74 23.17 -11.28
C PRO A 212 12.51 23.69 -10.05
N PHE A 213 11.90 23.55 -8.88
CA PHE A 213 12.61 23.74 -7.61
C PHE A 213 13.57 22.56 -7.36
N ARG A 214 14.80 22.86 -6.94
CA ARG A 214 15.87 21.86 -6.68
C ARG A 214 16.45 21.90 -5.27
N GLY A 215 15.91 22.74 -4.39
CA GLY A 215 16.46 22.95 -3.06
C GLY A 215 15.98 21.93 -2.02
N ILE A 216 16.44 22.14 -0.78
CA ILE A 216 15.94 21.45 0.42
C ILE A 216 15.10 22.47 1.20
N TYR A 217 13.80 22.24 1.34
CA TYR A 217 12.89 23.09 2.10
C TYR A 217 12.47 22.42 3.40
N ASP A 218 12.93 22.94 4.54
CA ASP A 218 12.47 22.50 5.85
C ASP A 218 11.38 23.43 6.41
N GLY A 219 10.16 22.91 6.51
CA GLY A 219 9.02 23.57 7.14
C GLY A 219 9.17 23.72 8.66
N ASN A 220 10.11 23.00 9.29
CA ASN A 220 10.46 23.16 10.71
C ASN A 220 9.23 23.05 11.66
N GLY A 221 8.24 22.25 11.26
CA GLY A 221 6.98 22.02 11.99
C GLY A 221 5.91 23.10 11.81
N TYR A 222 6.18 24.16 11.04
CA TYR A 222 5.25 25.28 10.84
C TYR A 222 4.21 25.02 9.74
N LYS A 223 3.15 25.83 9.77
CA LYS A 223 2.01 25.74 8.85
C LYS A 223 2.06 26.79 7.74
N ILE A 224 1.50 26.44 6.58
CA ILE A 224 1.15 27.36 5.50
C ILE A 224 -0.38 27.30 5.36
N THR A 225 -1.07 28.40 5.67
CA THR A 225 -2.54 28.41 5.78
C THR A 225 -3.20 29.23 4.68
N GLY A 226 -4.25 28.67 4.07
CA GLY A 226 -5.09 29.37 3.09
C GLY A 226 -4.44 29.58 1.72
N LEU A 227 -3.60 28.63 1.31
CA LEU A 227 -3.09 28.55 -0.07
C LEU A 227 -4.25 28.27 -1.03
N TRP A 228 -4.44 29.13 -2.04
CA TRP A 228 -5.47 28.92 -3.05
C TRP A 228 -4.94 29.07 -4.48
N ILE A 229 -5.35 28.16 -5.36
CA ILE A 229 -4.97 28.09 -6.76
C ILE A 229 -6.16 27.61 -7.58
N HIS A 230 -6.65 28.41 -8.52
CA HIS A 230 -7.75 28.01 -9.41
C HIS A 230 -7.30 28.06 -10.87
N ARG A 231 -6.50 27.06 -11.28
CA ARG A 231 -5.89 26.95 -12.62
C ARG A 231 -6.39 25.68 -13.35
N PRO A 232 -7.71 25.52 -13.62
CA PRO A 232 -8.33 24.31 -14.18
C PRO A 232 -7.94 23.99 -15.65
N ASN A 233 -6.96 24.66 -16.22
CA ASN A 233 -6.43 24.41 -17.56
C ASN A 233 -4.89 24.40 -17.59
N SER A 234 -4.24 24.28 -16.42
CA SER A 234 -2.79 24.31 -16.29
C SER A 234 -2.27 23.10 -15.50
N PRO A 235 -1.16 22.48 -15.95
CA PRO A 235 -0.50 21.40 -15.23
C PRO A 235 0.41 21.94 -14.11
N GLY A 236 0.89 21.04 -13.24
CA GLY A 236 1.97 21.36 -12.29
C GLY A 236 1.51 22.31 -11.19
N ILE A 237 0.44 21.93 -10.50
CA ILE A 237 -0.27 22.79 -9.55
C ILE A 237 -0.03 22.34 -8.12
N GLY A 238 0.53 23.25 -7.32
CA GLY A 238 0.79 23.12 -5.88
C GLY A 238 1.50 24.36 -5.34
N LEU A 239 1.95 24.32 -4.08
CA LEU A 239 2.87 25.34 -3.56
C LEU A 239 4.14 25.42 -4.44
N PHE A 240 4.71 24.25 -4.70
CA PHE A 240 5.71 23.97 -5.73
C PHE A 240 5.01 23.33 -6.94
N GLY A 241 5.35 23.77 -8.15
CA GLY A 241 4.77 23.23 -9.38
C GLY A 241 5.49 21.96 -9.78
N PHE A 242 6.75 22.10 -10.14
CA PHE A 242 7.66 21.00 -10.47
C PHE A 242 8.88 20.99 -9.53
N ILE A 243 9.32 19.79 -9.14
CA ILE A 243 10.54 19.57 -8.37
C ILE A 243 11.50 18.60 -9.08
N ASP A 244 12.81 18.85 -9.01
CA ASP A 244 13.86 17.99 -9.56
C ASP A 244 14.95 17.82 -8.50
N GLN A 245 15.12 16.60 -7.99
CA GLN A 245 16.08 16.27 -6.93
C GLN A 245 15.93 17.11 -5.66
N ALA A 246 14.71 17.59 -5.41
CA ALA A 246 14.39 18.40 -4.24
C ALA A 246 13.89 17.54 -3.08
N LYS A 247 13.92 18.16 -1.89
CA LYS A 247 13.41 17.58 -0.66
C LYS A 247 12.56 18.62 0.09
N ILE A 248 11.41 18.18 0.59
CA ILE A 248 10.51 19.01 1.39
C ILE A 248 10.22 18.25 2.70
N SER A 249 10.53 18.87 3.84
CA SER A 249 10.36 18.25 5.16
C SER A 249 9.47 19.07 6.09
N ASN A 250 8.82 18.41 7.06
CA ASN A 250 8.23 19.02 8.26
C ASN A 250 7.25 20.17 7.99
N LEU A 251 6.48 20.11 6.91
CA LEU A 251 5.63 21.20 6.43
C LEU A 251 4.15 20.80 6.44
N THR A 252 3.30 21.65 7.02
CA THR A 252 1.84 21.46 7.00
C THR A 252 1.15 22.49 6.11
N VAL A 253 0.41 22.07 5.07
CA VAL A 253 -0.50 22.95 4.31
C VAL A 253 -1.90 22.82 4.88
N GLN A 254 -2.41 23.90 5.49
CA GLN A 254 -3.72 23.92 6.16
C GLN A 254 -4.76 24.69 5.35
N ASN A 255 -5.93 24.08 5.18
CA ASN A 255 -7.07 24.57 4.40
C ASN A 255 -6.68 25.05 2.98
N PRO A 256 -6.02 24.21 2.16
CA PRO A 256 -5.82 24.51 0.75
C PRO A 256 -7.16 24.55 -0.01
N ASP A 257 -7.25 25.42 -1.02
CA ASP A 257 -8.32 25.39 -2.01
C ASP A 257 -7.69 25.37 -3.42
N ILE A 258 -7.50 24.15 -3.95
CA ILE A 258 -6.68 23.92 -5.13
C ILE A 258 -7.49 23.21 -6.22
N GLU A 259 -7.53 23.82 -7.39
CA GLU A 259 -8.02 23.26 -8.65
C GLU A 259 -6.96 23.41 -9.74
N GLY A 260 -6.52 22.28 -10.31
CA GLY A 260 -5.54 22.23 -11.40
C GLY A 260 -5.95 21.24 -12.48
N ASN A 261 -5.23 21.17 -13.60
CA ASN A 261 -5.51 20.19 -14.65
C ASN A 261 -4.23 19.50 -15.12
N TYR A 262 -4.06 18.25 -14.67
CA TYR A 262 -2.84 17.44 -14.67
C TYR A 262 -1.83 17.81 -13.57
N ALA A 263 -1.27 16.81 -12.89
CA ALA A 263 -0.20 16.98 -11.90
C ALA A 263 -0.58 17.99 -10.80
N VAL A 264 -1.55 17.63 -9.95
CA VAL A 264 -2.12 18.50 -8.92
C VAL A 264 -1.88 17.92 -7.52
N GLY A 265 -1.23 18.68 -6.63
CA GLY A 265 -1.02 18.32 -5.23
C GLY A 265 -0.88 19.56 -4.34
N ALA A 266 -1.16 19.48 -3.03
CA ALA A 266 -1.10 20.68 -2.18
C ALA A 266 0.32 21.23 -2.01
N LEU A 267 1.32 20.35 -1.95
CA LEU A 267 2.73 20.73 -1.87
C LEU A 267 3.38 20.74 -3.24
N VAL A 268 3.21 19.69 -4.03
CA VAL A 268 3.95 19.45 -5.27
C VAL A 268 2.99 19.08 -6.39
N GLY A 269 3.02 19.82 -7.50
CA GLY A 269 2.31 19.42 -8.72
C GLY A 269 2.89 18.13 -9.31
N GLY A 270 4.19 18.11 -9.60
CA GLY A 270 4.90 16.90 -10.00
C GLY A 270 6.40 16.90 -9.73
N THR A 271 7.00 15.71 -9.78
CA THR A 271 8.46 15.61 -9.99
C THR A 271 8.77 15.80 -11.48
N SER A 272 10.02 16.15 -11.81
CA SER A 272 10.54 16.25 -13.18
C SER A 272 11.93 15.63 -13.24
N ALA A 273 12.22 14.82 -14.27
CA ALA A 273 13.52 14.17 -14.45
C ALA A 273 14.16 14.56 -15.80
N PRO A 274 15.16 15.47 -15.83
CA PRO A 274 15.76 15.92 -17.09
C PRO A 274 16.68 14.86 -17.74
N GLY A 275 16.25 14.36 -18.90
CA GLY A 275 17.04 13.48 -19.77
C GLY A 275 16.98 12.01 -19.38
N ASP A 276 18.07 11.26 -19.62
CA ASP A 276 18.12 9.82 -19.31
C ASP A 276 18.42 9.50 -17.83
N LYS A 277 18.74 10.53 -17.02
CA LYS A 277 19.02 10.37 -15.59
C LYS A 277 17.72 10.25 -14.81
N ARG A 278 17.64 9.25 -13.95
CA ARG A 278 16.51 9.06 -13.03
C ARG A 278 16.57 10.09 -11.90
N GLY A 279 15.60 11.00 -11.85
CA GLY A 279 15.46 11.96 -10.76
C GLY A 279 14.93 11.28 -9.49
N SER A 280 15.44 11.66 -8.32
CA SER A 280 15.03 11.13 -7.01
C SER A 280 14.58 12.28 -6.12
N SER A 281 13.34 12.31 -5.65
CA SER A 281 12.80 13.37 -4.78
C SER A 281 12.25 12.80 -3.47
N ALA A 282 12.18 13.61 -2.42
CA ALA A 282 11.75 13.16 -1.10
C ALA A 282 10.77 14.11 -0.39
N LEU A 283 9.74 13.55 0.22
CA LEU A 283 8.91 14.24 1.23
C LEU A 283 8.96 13.48 2.56
N HIS A 284 9.20 14.20 3.65
CA HIS A 284 9.36 13.66 5.01
C HIS A 284 8.52 14.49 6.00
N GLY A 285 7.67 13.87 6.80
CA GLY A 285 6.90 14.58 7.84
C GLY A 285 5.91 15.63 7.30
N CYS A 286 5.53 15.55 6.03
CA CYS A 286 4.69 16.54 5.36
C CYS A 286 3.19 16.24 5.52
N THR A 287 2.39 17.27 5.78
CA THR A 287 0.94 17.13 6.05
C THR A 287 0.11 18.06 5.18
N VAL A 288 -1.04 17.58 4.71
CA VAL A 288 -2.13 18.43 4.20
C VAL A 288 -3.33 18.29 5.13
N GLU A 289 -3.91 19.40 5.58
CA GLU A 289 -4.92 19.43 6.64
C GLU A 289 -6.17 20.22 6.20
N GLY A 290 -7.33 19.55 6.13
CA GLY A 290 -8.59 20.17 5.71
C GLY A 290 -8.59 20.65 4.26
N GLY A 291 -9.57 21.48 3.88
CA GLY A 291 -9.69 22.02 2.52
C GLY A 291 -9.91 20.97 1.42
N SER A 292 -9.53 21.31 0.19
CA SER A 292 -9.68 20.45 -0.99
C SER A 292 -8.57 20.61 -2.03
N VAL A 293 -8.19 19.48 -2.63
CA VAL A 293 -7.37 19.40 -3.84
C VAL A 293 -8.18 18.69 -4.93
N SER A 294 -8.34 19.33 -6.08
CA SER A 294 -9.29 18.90 -7.09
C SER A 294 -8.81 19.11 -8.53
N ALA A 295 -9.42 18.38 -9.46
CA ALA A 295 -9.21 18.58 -10.89
C ALA A 295 -10.50 18.39 -11.70
N PRO A 296 -10.65 19.07 -12.85
CA PRO A 296 -11.86 19.04 -13.67
C PRO A 296 -11.95 17.77 -14.53
N THR A 297 -13.01 17.66 -15.33
CA THR A 297 -13.28 16.50 -16.18
C THR A 297 -12.18 16.27 -17.22
N GLY A 298 -11.73 15.02 -17.34
CA GLY A 298 -10.63 14.59 -18.20
C GLY A 298 -9.25 14.61 -17.52
N SER A 299 -9.14 15.09 -16.28
CA SER A 299 -7.84 15.32 -15.64
C SER A 299 -7.22 14.10 -14.95
N VAL A 300 -5.89 14.04 -14.90
CA VAL A 300 -5.11 12.88 -14.41
C VAL A 300 -4.15 13.33 -13.31
N ALA A 301 -3.84 12.45 -12.36
CA ALA A 301 -2.79 12.64 -11.35
C ALA A 301 -3.10 13.75 -10.34
N VAL A 302 -3.97 13.43 -9.38
CA VAL A 302 -4.38 14.33 -8.27
C VAL A 302 -4.01 13.67 -6.94
N GLY A 303 -3.05 14.23 -6.23
CA GLY A 303 -2.67 13.78 -4.88
C GLY A 303 -3.07 14.79 -3.81
N GLY A 304 -3.18 14.36 -2.55
CA GLY A 304 -3.27 15.32 -1.45
C GLY A 304 -1.98 16.14 -1.28
N LEU A 305 -0.82 15.52 -1.49
CA LEU A 305 0.51 16.16 -1.35
C LEU A 305 1.22 16.33 -2.69
N ILE A 306 1.33 15.25 -3.48
CA ILE A 306 2.05 15.21 -4.76
C ILE A 306 1.12 14.77 -5.90
N GLY A 307 1.00 15.55 -6.96
CA GLY A 307 0.19 15.18 -8.13
C GLY A 307 0.77 13.99 -8.91
N VAL A 308 1.96 14.15 -9.50
CA VAL A 308 2.59 13.13 -10.37
C VAL A 308 4.06 12.85 -10.07
N VAL A 309 4.49 11.61 -10.28
CA VAL A 309 5.90 11.22 -10.45
C VAL A 309 6.17 10.98 -11.94
N ASP A 310 7.06 11.80 -12.49
CA ASP A 310 7.43 11.77 -13.91
C ASP A 310 8.25 10.52 -14.29
N ARG A 311 8.43 10.30 -15.60
CA ARG A 311 8.94 9.06 -16.18
C ARG A 311 10.32 8.73 -15.62
N LYS A 312 10.54 7.46 -15.28
CA LYS A 312 11.74 6.96 -14.59
C LYS A 312 12.02 7.57 -13.20
N GLY A 313 11.15 8.45 -12.68
CA GLY A 313 11.35 9.17 -11.41
C GLY A 313 11.17 8.27 -10.19
N PHE A 314 11.99 8.51 -9.17
CA PHE A 314 11.86 7.92 -7.85
C PHE A 314 11.32 8.97 -6.87
N LEU A 315 10.35 8.57 -6.05
CA LEU A 315 9.79 9.39 -4.98
C LEU A 315 9.78 8.61 -3.66
N SER A 316 10.48 9.12 -2.65
CA SER A 316 10.30 8.69 -1.27
C SER A 316 9.26 9.58 -0.58
N VAL A 317 8.23 8.98 -0.01
CA VAL A 317 7.22 9.65 0.81
C VAL A 317 7.20 8.96 2.18
N ASP A 318 7.69 9.66 3.19
CA ASP A 318 7.81 9.14 4.55
C ASP A 318 7.03 10.02 5.54
N SER A 319 6.39 9.36 6.51
CA SER A 319 5.76 10.02 7.66
C SER A 319 4.80 11.14 7.25
N CYS A 320 4.15 10.96 6.09
CA CYS A 320 3.30 11.97 5.47
C CYS A 320 1.82 11.70 5.70
N TYR A 321 1.04 12.78 5.79
CA TYR A 321 -0.35 12.73 6.23
C TYR A 321 -1.29 13.53 5.32
N ASN A 322 -2.42 12.92 5.00
CA ASN A 322 -3.62 13.67 4.61
C ASN A 322 -4.58 13.64 5.80
N ASN A 323 -4.70 14.77 6.48
CA ASN A 323 -5.53 14.97 7.65
C ASN A 323 -6.84 15.67 7.24
N ASN A 324 -7.80 14.87 6.76
CA ASN A 324 -9.15 15.31 6.37
C ASN A 324 -9.23 16.24 5.14
N THR A 325 -8.20 16.29 4.28
CA THR A 325 -8.27 16.99 2.99
C THR A 325 -9.05 16.16 1.97
N ARG A 326 -10.04 16.75 1.33
CA ARG A 326 -10.77 16.08 0.24
C ARG A 326 -9.92 16.10 -1.03
N VAL A 327 -9.70 14.92 -1.63
CA VAL A 327 -8.99 14.80 -2.92
C VAL A 327 -9.94 14.23 -3.96
N SER A 328 -10.11 14.90 -5.11
CA SER A 328 -10.99 14.38 -6.17
C SER A 328 -10.60 14.75 -7.60
N GLY A 329 -10.71 13.78 -8.51
CA GLY A 329 -10.40 13.95 -9.93
C GLY A 329 -10.97 12.79 -10.77
N ASP A 330 -10.43 12.60 -11.97
CA ASP A 330 -10.95 11.61 -12.92
C ASP A 330 -10.11 10.33 -12.96
N TYR A 331 -8.78 10.47 -13.05
CA TYR A 331 -7.84 9.36 -13.15
C TYR A 331 -6.69 9.53 -12.15
N ALA A 332 -6.29 8.44 -11.50
CA ALA A 332 -5.16 8.39 -10.58
C ALA A 332 -5.25 9.48 -9.48
N VAL A 333 -6.18 9.26 -8.56
CA VAL A 333 -6.47 10.11 -7.41
C VAL A 333 -6.01 9.42 -6.14
N GLY A 334 -5.01 9.99 -5.47
CA GLY A 334 -4.40 9.43 -4.26
C GLY A 334 -4.54 10.35 -3.06
N GLY A 335 -4.66 9.80 -1.85
CA GLY A 335 -4.68 10.62 -0.64
C GLY A 335 -3.38 11.35 -0.37
N LEU A 336 -2.22 10.78 -0.75
CA LEU A 336 -0.93 11.48 -0.75
C LEU A 336 -0.39 11.73 -2.16
N VAL A 337 -0.28 10.68 -2.99
CA VAL A 337 0.32 10.76 -4.34
C VAL A 337 -0.69 10.37 -5.41
N GLY A 338 -0.94 11.25 -6.38
CA GLY A 338 -1.90 11.01 -7.45
C GLY A 338 -1.49 9.87 -8.39
N ALA A 339 -0.45 10.11 -9.18
CA ALA A 339 0.06 9.13 -10.14
C ALA A 339 1.59 8.98 -10.12
N GLY A 340 2.09 7.82 -10.53
CA GLY A 340 3.41 7.65 -11.11
C GLY A 340 3.30 7.14 -12.54
N THR A 341 4.14 7.66 -13.44
CA THR A 341 4.16 7.32 -14.87
C THR A 341 5.11 6.14 -15.18
N LEU A 342 5.38 5.84 -16.46
CA LEU A 342 6.19 4.67 -16.85
C LEU A 342 7.57 4.63 -16.17
N TYR A 343 7.95 3.47 -15.66
CA TYR A 343 9.19 3.20 -14.93
C TYR A 343 9.39 4.04 -13.67
N SER A 344 8.34 4.67 -13.15
CA SER A 344 8.39 5.41 -11.88
C SER A 344 8.25 4.48 -10.69
N THR A 345 8.93 4.84 -9.60
CA THR A 345 8.90 4.11 -8.34
C THR A 345 8.48 5.03 -7.21
N ILE A 346 7.46 4.62 -6.45
CA ILE A 346 7.06 5.29 -5.21
C ILE A 346 7.38 4.37 -4.04
N ASN A 347 8.05 4.91 -3.03
CA ASN A 347 8.18 4.29 -1.71
C ASN A 347 7.34 5.09 -0.70
N ALA A 348 6.41 4.43 0.00
CA ALA A 348 5.52 5.03 0.98
C ALA A 348 5.72 4.39 2.36
N LEU A 349 6.20 5.19 3.31
CA LEU A 349 6.64 4.73 4.63
C LEU A 349 5.87 5.46 5.73
N ALA A 350 5.31 4.73 6.71
CA ALA A 350 4.59 5.29 7.87
C ALA A 350 3.53 6.36 7.52
N CYS A 351 2.93 6.25 6.33
CA CYS A 351 2.05 7.26 5.73
C CYS A 351 0.56 6.99 6.03
N ASN A 352 -0.21 8.05 6.30
CA ASN A 352 -1.59 7.92 6.76
C ASN A 352 -2.58 8.82 6.01
N ASN A 353 -3.75 8.27 5.65
CA ASN A 353 -4.85 9.01 5.03
C ASN A 353 -6.13 9.01 5.88
N HIS A 354 -6.58 10.21 6.24
CA HIS A 354 -7.88 10.52 6.82
C HIS A 354 -8.77 11.31 5.83
N GLY A 355 -8.22 11.78 4.71
CA GLY A 355 -8.94 12.49 3.66
C GLY A 355 -9.85 11.60 2.82
N ARG A 356 -11.04 12.10 2.48
CA ARG A 356 -11.93 11.39 1.55
C ARG A 356 -11.40 11.50 0.13
N ILE A 357 -11.27 10.35 -0.56
CA ILE A 357 -10.73 10.26 -1.92
C ILE A 357 -11.84 9.91 -2.91
N THR A 358 -11.87 10.54 -4.08
CA THR A 358 -12.86 10.21 -5.12
C THR A 358 -12.27 10.31 -6.53
N ALA A 359 -12.25 9.18 -7.25
CA ALA A 359 -11.91 9.13 -8.68
C ALA A 359 -13.15 8.81 -9.52
N ARG A 360 -13.37 9.53 -10.62
CA ARG A 360 -14.50 9.23 -11.53
C ARG A 360 -14.29 8.00 -12.41
N TYR A 361 -13.07 7.75 -12.90
CA TYR A 361 -12.82 6.69 -13.90
C TYR A 361 -11.71 5.68 -13.55
N SER A 362 -10.61 6.02 -12.87
CA SER A 362 -9.67 4.96 -12.43
C SER A 362 -8.70 5.40 -11.33
N GLY A 363 -8.10 4.42 -10.66
CA GLY A 363 -6.98 4.61 -9.74
C GLY A 363 -7.34 5.47 -8.53
N ALA A 364 -8.27 5.01 -7.69
CA ALA A 364 -8.57 5.64 -6.41
C ALA A 364 -7.80 4.92 -5.29
N GLY A 365 -6.86 5.60 -4.64
CA GLY A 365 -6.06 5.04 -3.55
C GLY A 365 -6.01 5.95 -2.32
N GLY A 366 -6.03 5.38 -1.11
CA GLY A 366 -5.85 6.18 0.10
C GLY A 366 -4.43 6.74 0.25
N ILE A 367 -3.39 6.05 -0.24
CA ILE A 367 -2.02 6.58 -0.26
C ILE A 367 -1.61 6.96 -1.70
N VAL A 368 -1.69 6.02 -2.65
CA VAL A 368 -1.26 6.21 -4.05
C VAL A 368 -2.41 5.91 -5.02
N GLY A 369 -2.76 6.84 -5.90
CA GLY A 369 -3.84 6.64 -6.88
C GLY A 369 -3.49 5.61 -7.95
N SER A 370 -2.38 5.80 -8.67
CA SER A 370 -1.82 4.82 -9.61
C SER A 370 -0.29 4.91 -9.70
N VAL A 371 0.45 3.82 -9.93
CA VAL A 371 1.93 3.87 -10.14
C VAL A 371 2.43 2.64 -10.89
N ASP A 372 3.62 2.72 -11.48
CA ASP A 372 4.28 1.59 -12.17
C ASP A 372 4.97 0.61 -11.19
N SER A 373 5.77 1.11 -10.24
CA SER A 373 6.33 0.32 -9.13
C SER A 373 6.02 0.92 -7.77
N LEU A 374 5.50 0.10 -6.83
CA LEU A 374 5.10 0.53 -5.49
C LEU A 374 5.74 -0.29 -4.36
N PHE A 375 6.31 0.42 -3.38
CA PHE A 375 6.76 -0.16 -2.13
C PHE A 375 6.04 0.56 -0.98
N VAL A 376 5.40 -0.20 -0.09
CA VAL A 376 4.64 0.35 1.04
C VAL A 376 5.01 -0.36 2.33
N SER A 377 5.26 0.40 3.40
CA SER A 377 5.46 -0.13 4.75
C SER A 377 4.80 0.76 5.81
N GLY A 378 4.11 0.17 6.78
CA GLY A 378 3.59 0.88 7.95
C GLY A 378 2.43 1.84 7.67
N CYS A 379 1.75 1.74 6.53
CA CYS A 379 0.78 2.75 6.08
C CYS A 379 -0.67 2.42 6.43
N ARG A 380 -1.50 3.44 6.70
CA ARG A 380 -2.94 3.27 6.94
C ARG A 380 -3.84 4.16 6.09
N ASN A 381 -4.99 3.60 5.71
CA ASN A 381 -6.13 4.38 5.26
C ASN A 381 -7.31 4.28 6.23
N MET A 382 -7.78 5.41 6.71
CA MET A 382 -8.83 5.55 7.73
C MET A 382 -10.07 6.29 7.20
N SER A 383 -10.17 6.50 5.88
CA SER A 383 -11.22 7.30 5.25
C SER A 383 -11.78 6.68 3.98
N ALA A 384 -12.96 7.13 3.58
CA ALA A 384 -13.70 6.53 2.47
C ALA A 384 -13.02 6.80 1.12
N ILE A 385 -12.82 5.73 0.33
CA ILE A 385 -12.30 5.77 -1.03
C ILE A 385 -13.43 5.40 -1.98
N THR A 386 -13.75 6.27 -2.93
CA THR A 386 -14.78 6.03 -3.95
C THR A 386 -14.17 6.13 -5.36
N GLY A 387 -13.90 5.00 -6.01
CA GLY A 387 -13.42 4.93 -7.39
C GLY A 387 -14.53 4.59 -8.40
N GLY A 388 -14.30 4.88 -9.68
CA GLY A 388 -15.16 4.42 -10.78
C GLY A 388 -16.62 4.87 -10.70
N THR A 389 -16.87 6.07 -10.15
CA THR A 389 -18.21 6.65 -9.98
C THR A 389 -18.90 7.04 -11.31
N ALA A 390 -18.18 7.01 -12.43
CA ALA A 390 -18.70 7.27 -13.77
C ALA A 390 -18.28 6.17 -14.76
N VAL A 391 -19.01 6.10 -15.88
CA VAL A 391 -18.72 5.23 -17.03
C VAL A 391 -18.40 6.13 -18.22
N MET A 392 -17.35 5.81 -18.99
CA MET A 392 -17.03 6.58 -20.20
C MET A 392 -18.07 6.36 -21.30
N SER A 393 -18.53 7.46 -21.90
CA SER A 393 -19.44 7.42 -23.05
C SER A 393 -18.76 6.80 -24.26
N GLY A 394 -19.32 5.70 -24.79
CA GLY A 394 -18.83 5.02 -25.99
C GLY A 394 -18.12 3.68 -25.74
N THR A 395 -17.83 3.32 -24.49
CA THR A 395 -17.27 2.01 -24.11
C THR A 395 -18.29 1.25 -23.25
N THR A 396 -18.82 0.13 -23.74
CA THR A 396 -19.99 -0.54 -23.12
C THR A 396 -19.68 -1.31 -21.83
N ASP A 397 -18.42 -1.64 -21.54
CA ASP A 397 -18.06 -2.59 -20.47
C ASP A 397 -17.22 -1.97 -19.32
N ASN A 398 -16.63 -0.79 -19.51
CA ASN A 398 -15.58 -0.25 -18.63
C ASN A 398 -16.05 0.91 -17.73
N GLY A 399 -16.81 0.59 -16.68
CA GLY A 399 -16.83 1.41 -15.46
C GLY A 399 -15.47 1.31 -14.74
N GLY A 400 -15.17 2.26 -13.86
CA GLY A 400 -13.78 2.51 -13.48
C GLY A 400 -13.00 1.40 -12.78
N ILE A 401 -11.69 1.35 -13.06
CA ILE A 401 -10.78 0.29 -12.61
C ILE A 401 -9.89 0.78 -11.44
N GLY A 402 -9.64 -0.07 -10.46
CA GLY A 402 -8.60 0.13 -9.45
C GLY A 402 -9.04 1.07 -8.33
N ALA A 403 -9.79 0.55 -7.37
CA ALA A 403 -10.11 1.24 -6.12
C ALA A 403 -9.54 0.44 -4.93
N GLY A 404 -8.62 1.04 -4.17
CA GLY A 404 -7.95 0.38 -3.06
C GLY A 404 -7.75 1.29 -1.85
N GLY A 405 -7.73 0.72 -0.64
CA GLY A 405 -7.46 1.49 0.57
C GLY A 405 -6.05 2.08 0.61
N ILE A 406 -5.04 1.37 0.12
CA ILE A 406 -3.66 1.89 0.02
C ILE A 406 -3.37 2.35 -1.41
N ALA A 407 -3.59 1.47 -2.40
CA ALA A 407 -3.24 1.71 -3.80
C ALA A 407 -4.41 1.42 -4.75
N GLY A 408 -4.76 2.37 -5.61
CA GLY A 408 -5.82 2.20 -6.60
C GLY A 408 -5.40 1.27 -7.75
N GLY A 409 -4.40 1.71 -8.51
CA GLY A 409 -3.74 0.92 -9.56
C GLY A 409 -2.24 0.75 -9.28
N THR A 410 -1.66 -0.41 -9.55
CA THR A 410 -0.19 -0.56 -9.55
C THR A 410 0.29 -1.39 -10.74
N GLY A 411 1.54 -1.21 -11.14
CA GLY A 411 2.30 -2.31 -11.72
C GLY A 411 2.73 -3.27 -10.63
N VAL A 412 4.03 -3.47 -10.47
CA VAL A 412 4.58 -4.32 -9.41
C VAL A 412 4.41 -3.65 -8.04
N ALA A 413 3.94 -4.40 -7.03
CA ALA A 413 3.76 -3.87 -5.69
C ALA A 413 4.22 -4.82 -4.57
N PHE A 414 4.96 -4.28 -3.60
CA PHE A 414 5.19 -4.89 -2.29
C PHE A 414 4.54 -4.03 -1.21
N ILE A 415 3.65 -4.63 -0.42
CA ILE A 415 2.95 -3.95 0.67
C ILE A 415 3.13 -4.76 1.95
N TYR A 416 3.77 -4.13 2.93
CA TYR A 416 4.06 -4.69 4.24
C TYR A 416 3.37 -3.90 5.34
N SER A 417 2.88 -4.59 6.38
CA SER A 417 2.38 -3.98 7.63
C SER A 417 1.48 -2.76 7.37
N SER A 418 0.48 -2.93 6.51
CA SER A 418 -0.38 -1.82 6.06
C SER A 418 -1.86 -2.20 6.20
N PHE A 419 -2.68 -1.20 6.54
CA PHE A 419 -4.01 -1.46 7.09
C PHE A 419 -5.10 -0.53 6.51
N ASN A 420 -6.30 -1.08 6.30
CA ASN A 420 -7.45 -0.31 5.84
C ASN A 420 -8.64 -0.38 6.82
N GLU A 421 -9.07 0.79 7.25
CA GLU A 421 -10.19 1.07 8.15
C GLU A 421 -11.26 1.93 7.47
N GLY A 422 -10.98 2.49 6.29
CA GLY A 422 -11.91 3.26 5.47
C GLY A 422 -12.73 2.42 4.49
N LYS A 423 -14.02 2.73 4.34
CA LYS A 423 -14.90 2.04 3.36
C LYS A 423 -14.38 2.22 1.93
N ILE A 424 -14.31 1.13 1.16
CA ILE A 424 -13.90 1.15 -0.24
C ILE A 424 -15.10 0.86 -1.15
N GLU A 425 -15.34 1.76 -2.09
CA GLU A 425 -16.36 1.63 -3.14
C GLU A 425 -15.68 1.77 -4.51
N GLY A 426 -15.98 0.88 -5.45
CA GLY A 426 -15.41 0.90 -6.80
C GLY A 426 -16.30 0.26 -7.85
N ALA A 427 -15.79 0.11 -9.07
CA ALA A 427 -16.45 -0.63 -10.13
C ALA A 427 -15.72 -1.94 -10.45
N ILE A 428 -14.51 -1.90 -11.01
CA ILE A 428 -13.73 -3.09 -11.40
C ILE A 428 -12.41 -3.09 -10.62
N GLY A 429 -11.99 -4.24 -10.10
CA GLY A 429 -10.71 -4.35 -9.37
C GLY A 429 -10.74 -3.50 -8.11
N VAL A 430 -11.48 -3.99 -7.11
CA VAL A 430 -11.75 -3.28 -5.86
C VAL A 430 -11.24 -4.10 -4.69
N GLY A 431 -10.35 -3.53 -3.87
CA GLY A 431 -9.75 -4.22 -2.74
C GLY A 431 -9.60 -3.36 -1.48
N GLY A 432 -9.52 -3.97 -0.31
CA GLY A 432 -9.25 -3.24 0.93
C GLY A 432 -7.87 -2.57 0.95
N ILE A 433 -6.87 -3.13 0.26
CA ILE A 433 -5.50 -2.61 0.19
C ILE A 433 -5.14 -2.22 -1.24
N ILE A 434 -5.31 -3.13 -2.22
CA ILE A 434 -4.99 -2.91 -3.65
C ILE A 434 -6.24 -3.07 -4.51
N GLY A 435 -6.50 -2.11 -5.39
CA GLY A 435 -7.57 -2.22 -6.38
C GLY A 435 -7.24 -3.21 -7.51
N SER A 436 -6.40 -2.80 -8.46
CA SER A 436 -6.10 -3.57 -9.68
C SER A 436 -4.64 -3.41 -10.10
N THR A 437 -4.04 -4.48 -10.64
CA THR A 437 -2.73 -4.42 -11.33
C THR A 437 -2.79 -4.79 -12.81
N ARG A 438 -3.99 -4.68 -13.39
CA ARG A 438 -4.32 -5.12 -14.75
C ARG A 438 -3.58 -4.32 -15.84
N ILE A 439 -2.87 -5.06 -16.69
CA ILE A 439 -2.08 -4.54 -17.81
C ILE A 439 -2.92 -4.44 -19.09
N GLY A 440 -3.75 -5.44 -19.37
CA GLY A 440 -4.48 -5.52 -20.64
C GLY A 440 -5.18 -6.85 -20.88
N LYS A 441 -5.30 -7.21 -22.17
CA LYS A 441 -5.81 -8.50 -22.65
C LYS A 441 -4.77 -9.19 -23.54
N ALA A 442 -4.58 -10.50 -23.34
CA ALA A 442 -3.69 -11.30 -24.18
C ALA A 442 -4.05 -11.18 -25.67
N GLY A 443 -3.05 -10.95 -26.52
CA GLY A 443 -3.23 -10.82 -27.97
C GLY A 443 -3.98 -9.56 -28.46
N GLY A 444 -4.21 -8.55 -27.60
CA GLY A 444 -4.78 -7.25 -27.99
C GLY A 444 -6.27 -7.27 -28.40
N ASN A 445 -6.91 -8.43 -28.44
CA ASN A 445 -8.29 -8.60 -28.85
C ASN A 445 -9.26 -8.50 -27.66
N LEU A 446 -10.48 -8.01 -27.93
CA LEU A 446 -11.54 -7.83 -26.93
C LEU A 446 -11.98 -9.15 -26.23
N GLY A 447 -11.62 -10.32 -26.75
CA GLY A 447 -11.90 -11.63 -26.16
C GLY A 447 -10.73 -12.30 -25.40
N GLY A 448 -9.55 -11.69 -25.32
CA GLY A 448 -8.39 -12.28 -24.64
C GLY A 448 -8.48 -12.27 -23.11
N GLU A 449 -7.72 -13.15 -22.45
CA GLU A 449 -7.60 -13.21 -20.98
C GLU A 449 -6.91 -11.98 -20.40
N LEU A 450 -7.20 -11.67 -19.13
CA LEU A 450 -6.63 -10.51 -18.44
C LEU A 450 -5.22 -10.81 -17.95
N LEU A 451 -4.28 -9.91 -18.25
CA LEU A 451 -2.92 -9.91 -17.73
C LEU A 451 -2.80 -8.93 -16.55
N TYR A 452 -2.07 -9.31 -15.52
CA TYR A 452 -1.88 -8.53 -14.29
C TYR A 452 -0.41 -8.53 -13.86
N ASN A 453 0.03 -7.47 -13.19
CA ASN A 453 1.33 -7.44 -12.53
C ASN A 453 1.30 -8.11 -11.15
N ASN A 454 2.49 -8.35 -10.61
CA ASN A 454 2.69 -9.06 -9.35
C ASN A 454 2.51 -8.16 -8.12
N VAL A 455 1.87 -8.73 -7.11
CA VAL A 455 1.59 -8.14 -5.80
C VAL A 455 2.09 -9.09 -4.73
N LEU A 456 2.77 -8.57 -3.71
CA LEU A 456 2.98 -9.27 -2.45
C LEU A 456 2.44 -8.43 -1.29
N ALA A 457 1.40 -8.93 -0.62
CA ALA A 457 0.86 -8.36 0.61
C ALA A 457 1.28 -9.20 1.83
N LYS A 458 1.98 -8.58 2.78
CA LYS A 458 2.42 -9.21 4.03
C LYS A 458 1.97 -8.40 5.24
N ASP A 459 1.49 -9.07 6.29
CA ASP A 459 1.06 -8.43 7.56
C ASP A 459 0.03 -7.32 7.30
N CYS A 460 -0.86 -7.56 6.33
CA CYS A 460 -1.83 -6.58 5.84
C CYS A 460 -3.24 -6.90 6.33
N GLY A 461 -4.02 -5.86 6.62
CA GLY A 461 -5.36 -6.05 7.19
C GLY A 461 -6.43 -5.10 6.65
N ASN A 462 -7.65 -5.62 6.49
CA ASN A 462 -8.83 -4.82 6.20
C ASN A 462 -9.95 -5.10 7.21
N VAL A 463 -10.52 -4.04 7.78
CA VAL A 463 -11.70 -4.10 8.67
C VAL A 463 -12.93 -3.42 8.08
N ALA A 464 -12.79 -2.70 6.98
CA ALA A 464 -13.85 -1.90 6.39
C ALA A 464 -14.57 -2.64 5.25
N ALA A 465 -15.84 -2.26 4.99
CA ALA A 465 -16.58 -2.84 3.88
C ALA A 465 -15.95 -2.47 2.53
N VAL A 466 -15.81 -3.47 1.67
CA VAL A 466 -15.34 -3.35 0.28
C VAL A 466 -16.48 -3.73 -0.65
N SER A 467 -16.87 -2.84 -1.56
CA SER A 467 -17.97 -3.07 -2.49
C SER A 467 -17.62 -2.63 -3.91
N GLY A 468 -17.87 -3.51 -4.87
CA GLY A 468 -17.61 -3.27 -6.28
C GLY A 468 -18.70 -3.81 -7.20
N ARG A 469 -18.45 -3.72 -8.51
CA ARG A 469 -19.25 -4.41 -9.53
C ARG A 469 -18.69 -5.81 -9.81
N THR A 470 -17.40 -5.92 -10.09
CA THR A 470 -16.68 -7.19 -10.34
C THR A 470 -15.19 -7.11 -9.95
N SER A 471 -14.50 -8.25 -9.87
CA SER A 471 -13.13 -8.40 -9.33
C SER A 471 -13.00 -7.74 -7.94
N VAL A 472 -13.73 -8.25 -6.95
CA VAL A 472 -13.80 -7.66 -5.60
C VAL A 472 -13.13 -8.55 -4.55
N GLY A 473 -12.12 -8.04 -3.85
CA GLY A 473 -11.44 -8.74 -2.76
C GLY A 473 -11.49 -7.97 -1.45
N GLY A 474 -11.43 -8.64 -0.30
CA GLY A 474 -11.25 -7.95 0.98
C GLY A 474 -9.90 -7.24 1.11
N ILE A 475 -8.90 -7.65 0.32
CA ILE A 475 -7.53 -7.10 0.33
C ILE A 475 -7.09 -6.68 -1.07
N CYS A 476 -7.27 -7.55 -2.08
CA CYS A 476 -6.86 -7.30 -3.45
C CYS A 476 -8.01 -7.55 -4.43
N GLY A 477 -8.38 -6.55 -5.24
CA GLY A 477 -9.41 -6.73 -6.27
C GLY A 477 -8.97 -7.68 -7.38
N GLU A 478 -7.93 -7.30 -8.12
CA GLU A 478 -7.32 -8.14 -9.15
C GLU A 478 -5.80 -7.94 -9.30
N ALA A 479 -5.02 -9.03 -9.24
CA ALA A 479 -3.57 -9.05 -9.40
C ALA A 479 -3.03 -10.47 -9.66
N GLN A 480 -1.75 -10.64 -9.98
CA GLN A 480 -1.02 -11.87 -9.61
C GLN A 480 -0.64 -11.74 -8.12
N PHE A 481 -1.27 -12.52 -7.25
CA PHE A 481 -1.37 -12.18 -5.82
C PHE A 481 -0.62 -13.16 -4.90
N GLY A 482 0.42 -12.65 -4.25
CA GLY A 482 1.08 -13.22 -3.09
C GLY A 482 0.49 -12.66 -1.79
N GLY A 483 0.16 -13.52 -0.83
CA GLY A 483 -0.40 -13.11 0.46
C GLY A 483 0.14 -13.94 1.63
N TYR A 484 0.58 -13.27 2.71
CA TYR A 484 0.98 -13.95 3.95
C TYR A 484 0.71 -13.14 5.22
N GLU A 485 0.17 -13.81 6.24
CA GLU A 485 -0.34 -13.18 7.47
C GLU A 485 -1.29 -12.02 7.12
N VAL A 486 -2.25 -12.30 6.24
CA VAL A 486 -3.20 -11.30 5.73
C VAL A 486 -4.59 -11.57 6.31
N VAL A 487 -5.25 -10.52 6.82
CA VAL A 487 -6.55 -10.65 7.50
C VAL A 487 -7.62 -9.72 6.91
N ASN A 488 -8.77 -10.29 6.53
CA ASN A 488 -9.98 -9.52 6.22
C ASN A 488 -11.10 -9.80 7.22
N THR A 489 -11.63 -8.75 7.84
CA THR A 489 -12.86 -8.81 8.66
C THR A 489 -13.99 -7.95 8.08
N GLY A 490 -13.67 -7.08 7.12
CA GLY A 490 -14.65 -6.26 6.41
C GLY A 490 -15.55 -7.06 5.47
N ALA A 491 -16.82 -6.67 5.35
CA ALA A 491 -17.73 -7.30 4.40
C ALA A 491 -17.31 -7.02 2.94
N VAL A 492 -17.34 -8.04 2.09
CA VAL A 492 -16.98 -7.97 0.66
C VAL A 492 -18.24 -8.17 -0.18
N SER A 493 -18.48 -7.30 -1.16
CA SER A 493 -19.68 -7.41 -2.00
C SER A 493 -19.48 -7.04 -3.47
N ALA A 494 -20.16 -7.80 -4.35
CA ALA A 494 -20.18 -7.57 -5.78
C ALA A 494 -21.62 -7.44 -6.31
N THR A 495 -21.81 -6.60 -7.33
CA THR A 495 -23.14 -6.17 -7.78
C THR A 495 -23.47 -6.49 -9.25
N ASP A 496 -22.48 -6.66 -10.13
CA ASP A 496 -22.73 -7.04 -11.53
C ASP A 496 -22.92 -8.55 -11.69
N ASN A 497 -23.60 -8.93 -12.78
CA ASN A 497 -23.72 -10.32 -13.22
C ASN A 497 -22.33 -10.88 -13.56
N GLN A 498 -22.12 -12.19 -13.30
CA GLN A 498 -20.86 -12.88 -13.59
C GLN A 498 -19.65 -12.26 -12.88
N SER A 499 -19.87 -11.64 -11.71
CA SER A 499 -18.80 -11.09 -10.89
C SER A 499 -17.90 -12.16 -10.28
N THR A 500 -16.62 -11.85 -10.14
CA THR A 500 -15.66 -12.62 -9.32
C THR A 500 -15.44 -11.90 -7.99
N LEU A 501 -15.54 -12.63 -6.86
CA LEU A 501 -15.29 -12.06 -5.54
C LEU A 501 -14.71 -13.06 -4.53
N GLY A 502 -13.81 -12.58 -3.67
CA GLY A 502 -13.16 -13.35 -2.63
C GLY A 502 -13.01 -12.58 -1.32
N GLY A 503 -13.04 -13.27 -0.18
CA GLY A 503 -12.79 -12.60 1.11
C GLY A 503 -11.39 -11.99 1.24
N ILE A 504 -10.40 -12.46 0.47
CA ILE A 504 -9.06 -11.87 0.38
C ILE A 504 -8.80 -11.31 -1.03
N VAL A 505 -8.87 -12.15 -2.06
CA VAL A 505 -8.59 -11.77 -3.46
C VAL A 505 -9.75 -12.10 -4.39
N GLY A 506 -10.17 -11.11 -5.20
CA GLY A 506 -11.32 -11.25 -6.11
C GLY A 506 -11.01 -12.12 -7.33
N ASN A 507 -10.08 -11.67 -8.16
CA ASN A 507 -9.70 -12.34 -9.41
C ASN A 507 -8.18 -12.35 -9.56
N THR A 508 -7.59 -13.50 -9.85
CA THR A 508 -6.14 -13.59 -10.02
C THR A 508 -5.77 -14.65 -11.05
N SER A 509 -4.61 -14.51 -11.71
CA SER A 509 -4.04 -15.60 -12.51
C SER A 509 -3.18 -16.54 -11.67
N ILE A 510 -2.61 -16.05 -10.55
CA ILE A 510 -1.68 -16.76 -9.67
C ILE A 510 -2.00 -16.38 -8.22
N ALA A 511 -2.47 -17.35 -7.44
CA ALA A 511 -2.73 -17.19 -6.01
C ALA A 511 -1.66 -17.93 -5.19
N VAL A 512 -0.75 -17.21 -4.55
CA VAL A 512 0.32 -17.77 -3.72
C VAL A 512 0.11 -17.30 -2.28
N ILE A 513 -0.62 -18.08 -1.50
CA ILE A 513 -1.30 -17.61 -0.29
C ILE A 513 -1.02 -18.56 0.88
N TYR A 514 -0.40 -18.01 1.94
CA TYR A 514 0.04 -18.74 3.13
C TYR A 514 -0.53 -18.07 4.39
N ASN A 515 -1.10 -18.82 5.33
CA ASN A 515 -1.62 -18.29 6.62
C ASN A 515 -2.44 -16.98 6.47
N VAL A 516 -3.56 -17.02 5.75
CA VAL A 516 -4.48 -15.87 5.61
C VAL A 516 -5.85 -16.18 6.15
N VAL A 517 -6.53 -15.16 6.67
CA VAL A 517 -7.79 -15.30 7.40
C VAL A 517 -8.87 -14.36 6.87
N ASN A 518 -10.01 -14.92 6.47
CA ASN A 518 -11.22 -14.14 6.23
C ASN A 518 -12.29 -14.42 7.29
N GLN A 519 -12.75 -13.38 7.98
CA GLN A 519 -13.97 -13.35 8.79
C GLN A 519 -15.08 -12.52 8.12
N GLY A 520 -14.74 -11.71 7.11
CA GLY A 520 -15.68 -10.87 6.38
C GLY A 520 -16.77 -11.65 5.67
N THR A 521 -18.01 -11.16 5.71
CA THR A 521 -19.12 -11.76 4.93
C THR A 521 -18.94 -11.45 3.45
N VAL A 522 -19.02 -12.46 2.60
CA VAL A 522 -18.88 -12.35 1.13
C VAL A 522 -20.28 -12.41 0.50
N THR A 523 -20.70 -11.37 -0.21
CA THR A 523 -22.10 -11.25 -0.72
C THR A 523 -22.15 -10.91 -2.21
N ALA A 524 -22.87 -11.71 -3.00
CA ALA A 524 -23.12 -11.42 -4.42
C ALA A 524 -24.47 -11.94 -4.89
N ALA A 525 -25.26 -11.07 -5.52
CA ALA A 525 -26.58 -11.45 -6.03
C ALA A 525 -26.51 -12.37 -7.26
N LYS A 526 -25.43 -12.27 -8.07
CA LYS A 526 -25.17 -13.07 -9.30
C LYS A 526 -23.67 -13.12 -9.65
N ALA A 527 -22.93 -14.07 -9.11
CA ALA A 527 -21.50 -14.24 -9.37
C ALA A 527 -21.20 -15.29 -10.46
N GLU A 528 -20.06 -15.15 -11.13
CA GLU A 528 -19.40 -16.27 -11.82
C GLU A 528 -18.77 -17.17 -10.76
N SER A 529 -17.90 -16.58 -9.92
CA SER A 529 -17.11 -17.32 -8.94
C SER A 529 -17.00 -16.57 -7.61
N ALA A 530 -17.24 -17.27 -6.51
CA ALA A 530 -17.22 -16.72 -5.15
C ALA A 530 -16.40 -17.61 -4.20
N GLY A 531 -15.48 -16.99 -3.46
CA GLY A 531 -14.64 -17.70 -2.48
C GLY A 531 -14.61 -17.01 -1.12
N GLY A 532 -14.43 -17.79 -0.04
CA GLY A 532 -14.11 -17.21 1.27
C GLY A 532 -12.73 -16.57 1.31
N ILE A 533 -11.79 -17.02 0.47
CA ILE A 533 -10.43 -16.45 0.33
C ILE A 533 -10.19 -15.98 -1.10
N VAL A 534 -10.31 -16.88 -2.09
CA VAL A 534 -10.00 -16.64 -3.50
C VAL A 534 -11.27 -16.74 -4.34
N GLY A 535 -11.68 -15.67 -5.01
CA GLY A 535 -12.84 -15.72 -5.91
C GLY A 535 -12.57 -16.64 -7.10
N LYS A 536 -11.53 -16.34 -7.89
CA LYS A 536 -11.04 -17.17 -8.99
C LYS A 536 -9.52 -17.13 -9.06
N THR A 537 -8.88 -18.28 -9.35
CA THR A 537 -7.47 -18.33 -9.77
C THR A 537 -7.24 -19.31 -10.91
N SER A 538 -6.33 -18.99 -11.84
CA SER A 538 -5.86 -19.95 -12.86
C SER A 538 -4.82 -20.91 -12.31
N PHE A 539 -3.94 -20.45 -11.41
CA PHE A 539 -2.92 -21.26 -10.73
C PHE A 539 -2.94 -20.97 -9.21
N GLY A 540 -2.65 -21.96 -8.37
CA GLY A 540 -2.66 -21.77 -6.92
C GLY A 540 -1.62 -22.56 -6.11
N ALA A 541 -1.13 -21.92 -5.06
CA ALA A 541 -0.48 -22.52 -3.91
C ALA A 541 -1.16 -21.93 -2.66
N LEU A 542 -2.12 -22.67 -2.10
CA LEU A 542 -2.93 -22.26 -0.95
C LEU A 542 -2.54 -23.12 0.25
N PHE A 543 -1.92 -22.53 1.27
CA PHE A 543 -1.45 -23.23 2.46
C PHE A 543 -2.00 -22.57 3.72
N GLY A 544 -2.64 -23.34 4.60
CA GLY A 544 -3.13 -22.82 5.88
C GLY A 544 -4.15 -21.67 5.75
N CYS A 545 -4.85 -21.53 4.61
CA CYS A 545 -5.84 -20.48 4.43
C CYS A 545 -7.11 -20.79 5.23
N GLN A 546 -7.67 -19.81 5.95
CA GLN A 546 -8.82 -20.00 6.86
C GLN A 546 -9.98 -19.07 6.54
N ASN A 547 -11.15 -19.62 6.21
CA ASN A 547 -12.40 -18.87 6.10
C ASN A 547 -13.33 -19.14 7.28
N PHE A 548 -13.63 -18.09 8.03
CA PHE A 548 -14.66 -18.00 9.07
C PHE A 548 -15.85 -17.14 8.61
N GLY A 549 -15.70 -16.38 7.54
CA GLY A 549 -16.74 -15.51 6.97
C GLY A 549 -17.88 -16.29 6.33
N THR A 550 -19.11 -15.77 6.46
CA THR A 550 -20.28 -16.33 5.77
C THR A 550 -20.29 -15.92 4.30
N LEU A 551 -20.56 -16.86 3.39
CA LEU A 551 -20.82 -16.59 1.99
C LEU A 551 -22.35 -16.53 1.79
N ASN A 552 -22.86 -15.42 1.28
CA ASN A 552 -24.27 -15.21 0.93
C ASN A 552 -24.36 -14.88 -0.56
N VAL A 553 -24.38 -15.92 -1.40
CA VAL A 553 -24.14 -15.78 -2.84
C VAL A 553 -25.19 -16.49 -3.69
N THR A 554 -25.23 -16.12 -4.96
CA THR A 554 -25.80 -16.92 -6.04
C THR A 554 -24.73 -16.99 -7.12
N SER A 555 -23.91 -18.04 -7.11
CA SER A 555 -22.73 -18.13 -7.98
C SER A 555 -22.82 -19.30 -8.97
N THR A 556 -21.99 -19.30 -10.00
CA THR A 556 -21.77 -20.52 -10.79
C THR A 556 -20.83 -21.47 -10.04
N TYR A 557 -19.77 -20.92 -9.45
CA TYR A 557 -18.79 -21.64 -8.64
C TYR A 557 -18.70 -21.01 -7.25
N THR A 558 -18.83 -21.79 -6.19
CA THR A 558 -18.72 -21.31 -4.80
C THR A 558 -17.85 -22.23 -3.97
N GLY A 559 -16.86 -21.69 -3.26
CA GLY A 559 -16.01 -22.45 -2.35
C GLY A 559 -15.75 -21.73 -1.04
N GLY A 560 -15.72 -22.46 0.08
CA GLY A 560 -15.37 -21.88 1.37
C GLY A 560 -13.96 -21.29 1.40
N ILE A 561 -13.02 -21.85 0.62
CA ILE A 561 -11.70 -21.26 0.38
C ILE A 561 -11.64 -20.62 -1.01
N ALA A 562 -11.89 -21.39 -2.07
CA ALA A 562 -11.72 -20.93 -3.45
C ALA A 562 -12.94 -21.26 -4.33
N GLY A 563 -13.50 -20.27 -5.02
CA GLY A 563 -14.66 -20.47 -5.89
C GLY A 563 -14.35 -21.38 -7.07
N TRP A 564 -13.37 -20.98 -7.88
CA TRP A 564 -12.91 -21.71 -9.06
C TRP A 564 -11.38 -21.66 -9.09
N VAL A 565 -10.76 -22.85 -9.20
CA VAL A 565 -9.32 -22.99 -9.33
C VAL A 565 -8.96 -23.70 -10.63
N GLY A 566 -7.97 -23.17 -11.33
CA GLY A 566 -7.43 -23.75 -12.56
C GLY A 566 -6.31 -24.76 -12.31
N ASN A 567 -5.71 -25.16 -13.43
CA ASN A 567 -4.69 -26.19 -13.52
C ASN A 567 -3.50 -25.95 -12.56
N TYR A 568 -2.88 -27.04 -12.09
CA TYR A 568 -1.73 -27.04 -11.17
C TYR A 568 -1.96 -26.42 -9.78
N THR A 569 -3.19 -26.12 -9.40
CA THR A 569 -3.50 -25.62 -8.04
C THR A 569 -3.23 -26.68 -6.97
N VAL A 570 -2.45 -26.33 -5.94
CA VAL A 570 -2.29 -27.11 -4.72
C VAL A 570 -2.94 -26.37 -3.56
N ALA A 571 -3.87 -27.02 -2.87
CA ALA A 571 -4.46 -26.54 -1.62
C ALA A 571 -4.13 -27.52 -0.49
N ASN A 572 -3.32 -27.10 0.48
CA ASN A 572 -2.94 -27.90 1.65
C ASN A 572 -3.36 -27.22 2.96
N TYR A 573 -3.83 -28.01 3.93
CA TYR A 573 -4.15 -27.56 5.30
C TYR A 573 -5.15 -26.39 5.44
N CYS A 574 -5.93 -26.10 4.39
CA CYS A 574 -6.89 -25.00 4.39
C CYS A 574 -8.19 -25.36 5.14
N PHE A 575 -8.82 -24.38 5.79
CA PHE A 575 -9.95 -24.57 6.71
C PHE A 575 -11.15 -23.69 6.38
N ASN A 576 -12.34 -24.28 6.21
CA ASN A 576 -13.60 -23.54 6.18
C ASN A 576 -14.45 -23.82 7.42
N GLY A 577 -14.58 -22.81 8.28
CA GLY A 577 -15.56 -22.76 9.37
C GLY A 577 -16.76 -21.86 9.07
N GLY A 578 -16.72 -21.07 7.98
CA GLY A 578 -17.80 -20.20 7.53
C GLY A 578 -18.98 -20.95 6.92
N THR A 579 -20.20 -20.42 7.11
CA THR A 579 -21.40 -20.95 6.44
C THR A 579 -21.45 -20.50 4.99
N ILE A 580 -21.77 -21.42 4.08
CA ILE A 580 -21.93 -21.16 2.65
C ILE A 580 -23.43 -21.23 2.31
N ASN A 581 -24.04 -20.09 2.03
CA ASN A 581 -25.40 -19.98 1.51
C ASN A 581 -25.32 -19.65 0.02
N ASP A 582 -25.50 -20.66 -0.83
CA ASP A 582 -25.42 -20.53 -2.28
C ASP A 582 -26.74 -20.90 -2.95
N SER A 583 -27.37 -19.93 -3.62
CA SER A 583 -28.56 -20.18 -4.46
C SER A 583 -28.21 -20.48 -5.92
N GLY A 584 -26.92 -20.57 -6.23
CA GLY A 584 -26.35 -20.97 -7.52
C GLY A 584 -26.76 -22.36 -7.99
N ASN A 585 -26.60 -22.61 -9.29
CA ASN A 585 -27.10 -23.82 -9.94
C ASN A 585 -26.04 -24.86 -10.32
N ARG A 586 -24.74 -24.55 -10.29
CA ARG A 586 -23.69 -25.47 -10.73
C ARG A 586 -22.90 -26.10 -9.59
N SER A 587 -21.82 -25.48 -9.09
CA SER A 587 -20.88 -26.16 -8.19
C SER A 587 -20.64 -25.40 -6.89
N THR A 588 -20.82 -26.09 -5.76
CA THR A 588 -20.60 -25.53 -4.42
C THR A 588 -19.79 -26.53 -3.59
N GLY A 589 -18.63 -26.13 -3.06
CA GLY A 589 -17.81 -26.97 -2.18
C GLY A 589 -17.48 -26.30 -0.86
N GLY A 590 -17.34 -27.07 0.21
CA GLY A 590 -16.87 -26.56 1.50
C GLY A 590 -15.45 -25.97 1.44
N ILE A 591 -14.58 -26.45 0.54
CA ILE A 591 -13.24 -25.89 0.30
C ILE A 591 -13.16 -25.28 -1.10
N ILE A 592 -13.40 -26.06 -2.16
CA ILE A 592 -13.29 -25.62 -3.56
C ILE A 592 -14.62 -25.83 -4.31
N GLY A 593 -15.12 -24.81 -5.00
CA GLY A 593 -16.32 -24.93 -5.84
C GLY A 593 -16.09 -25.82 -7.06
N GLU A 594 -15.29 -25.37 -8.01
CA GLU A 594 -14.85 -26.19 -9.15
C GLU A 594 -13.31 -26.25 -9.22
N ALA A 595 -12.80 -27.48 -9.34
CA ALA A 595 -11.40 -27.78 -9.56
C ALA A 595 -11.20 -28.18 -11.04
N GLY A 596 -10.64 -27.27 -11.83
CA GLY A 596 -10.28 -27.49 -13.21
C GLY A 596 -10.58 -26.30 -14.12
N ASP A 597 -9.60 -25.93 -14.92
CA ASP A 597 -9.66 -24.89 -15.95
C ASP A 597 -8.45 -25.14 -16.86
N ALA A 598 -8.52 -26.19 -17.68
CA ALA A 598 -7.37 -26.65 -18.46
C ALA A 598 -7.03 -25.61 -19.54
N ARG A 599 -5.87 -24.95 -19.41
CA ARG A 599 -5.42 -23.86 -20.29
C ARG A 599 -3.96 -24.04 -20.71
N GLU A 600 -3.68 -23.76 -21.97
CA GLU A 600 -2.31 -23.57 -22.46
C GLU A 600 -1.80 -22.18 -22.08
N TRP A 601 -0.79 -22.13 -21.23
CA TRP A 601 -0.03 -20.90 -20.95
C TRP A 601 1.08 -20.75 -22.00
N THR A 602 1.31 -19.53 -22.48
CA THR A 602 2.44 -19.27 -23.38
C THR A 602 3.74 -19.10 -22.59
N GLY A 603 4.89 -19.31 -23.25
CA GLY A 603 6.21 -19.02 -22.66
C GLY A 603 6.36 -17.59 -22.15
N MET A 604 5.66 -16.63 -22.76
CA MET A 604 5.65 -15.22 -22.33
C MET A 604 4.81 -15.00 -21.08
N ASP A 605 3.68 -15.71 -20.93
CA ASP A 605 2.86 -15.61 -19.71
C ASP A 605 3.66 -16.09 -18.50
N ILE A 606 4.34 -17.23 -18.63
CA ILE A 606 5.24 -17.80 -17.62
C ILE A 606 6.39 -16.82 -17.30
N ALA A 607 7.07 -16.30 -18.34
CA ALA A 607 8.17 -15.37 -18.16
C ALA A 607 7.74 -14.06 -17.49
N GLY A 608 6.57 -13.51 -17.82
CA GLY A 608 6.04 -12.32 -17.16
C GLY A 608 5.79 -12.53 -15.66
N CYS A 609 5.33 -13.71 -15.27
CA CYS A 609 5.16 -14.07 -13.85
C CYS A 609 6.51 -14.18 -13.13
N VAL A 610 7.49 -14.83 -13.76
CA VAL A 610 8.83 -15.07 -13.18
C VAL A 610 9.65 -13.78 -13.11
N VAL A 611 9.61 -12.94 -14.17
CA VAL A 611 10.18 -11.59 -14.18
C VAL A 611 9.53 -10.73 -13.09
N GLY A 612 8.19 -10.65 -13.03
CA GLY A 612 7.51 -9.80 -12.06
C GLY A 612 7.69 -10.23 -10.59
N ALA A 613 7.76 -11.54 -10.31
CA ALA A 613 8.12 -12.04 -8.99
C ALA A 613 9.55 -11.66 -8.60
N ALA A 614 10.47 -11.69 -9.57
CA ALA A 614 11.85 -11.28 -9.36
C ALA A 614 11.98 -9.74 -9.30
N GLU A 615 11.15 -8.96 -10.00
CA GLU A 615 11.08 -7.49 -9.87
C GLU A 615 10.65 -7.07 -8.46
N ILE A 616 9.73 -7.79 -7.79
CA ILE A 616 9.44 -7.61 -6.36
C ILE A 616 10.72 -7.80 -5.54
N VAL A 617 11.41 -8.92 -5.75
CA VAL A 617 12.68 -9.24 -5.06
C VAL A 617 13.73 -8.16 -5.27
N MET A 618 13.88 -7.67 -6.50
CA MET A 618 14.90 -6.67 -6.86
C MET A 618 14.53 -5.26 -6.45
N GLY A 619 13.25 -4.90 -6.43
CA GLY A 619 12.74 -3.64 -5.90
C GLY A 619 12.81 -3.55 -4.37
N ILE A 620 12.75 -4.69 -3.69
CA ILE A 620 13.11 -4.81 -2.27
C ILE A 620 14.64 -4.75 -2.10
N ALA A 621 15.39 -5.42 -2.99
CA ALA A 621 16.85 -5.50 -2.87
C ALA A 621 17.57 -4.20 -3.21
N GLY A 622 17.16 -3.37 -4.17
CA GLY A 622 17.83 -2.12 -4.53
C GLY A 622 18.01 -1.14 -3.37
N PRO A 623 16.92 -0.80 -2.64
CA PRO A 623 16.97 -0.04 -1.40
C PRO A 623 17.77 -0.71 -0.27
N ALA A 624 17.87 -2.04 -0.25
CA ALA A 624 18.71 -2.76 0.72
C ALA A 624 20.20 -2.83 0.31
N ILE A 625 20.50 -2.90 -1.00
CA ILE A 625 21.86 -2.97 -1.59
C ILE A 625 22.62 -1.68 -1.31
N SER A 626 21.91 -0.55 -1.30
CA SER A 626 22.45 0.76 -0.92
C SER A 626 23.18 0.70 0.42
N VAL A 627 22.56 -0.02 1.35
CA VAL A 627 22.80 0.10 2.79
C VAL A 627 23.69 -1.02 3.34
N ILE A 628 23.57 -2.23 2.79
CA ILE A 628 24.16 -3.47 3.34
C ILE A 628 25.46 -3.89 2.62
N GLY A 629 25.71 -3.34 1.42
CA GLY A 629 26.96 -3.54 0.68
C GLY A 629 27.18 -4.96 0.14
N LYS A 630 28.46 -5.30 -0.07
CA LYS A 630 28.92 -6.35 -1.00
C LYS A 630 28.27 -7.73 -0.81
N THR A 631 27.96 -8.15 0.41
CA THR A 631 27.39 -9.48 0.66
C THR A 631 25.97 -9.64 0.08
N LEU A 632 25.16 -8.58 0.13
CA LEU A 632 23.84 -8.57 -0.50
C LEU A 632 23.98 -8.49 -2.02
N THR A 633 24.94 -7.69 -2.52
CA THR A 633 25.31 -7.68 -3.95
C THR A 633 25.70 -9.07 -4.44
N ASP A 634 26.55 -9.81 -3.72
CA ASP A 634 26.98 -11.16 -4.09
C ASP A 634 25.83 -12.19 -4.02
N GLY A 635 24.84 -12.01 -3.15
CA GLY A 635 23.63 -12.85 -3.09
C GLY A 635 22.67 -12.59 -4.25
N VAL A 636 22.40 -11.30 -4.51
CA VAL A 636 21.56 -10.83 -5.62
C VAL A 636 22.16 -11.19 -6.98
N MET A 637 23.48 -11.02 -7.15
CA MET A 637 24.19 -11.37 -8.39
C MET A 637 24.28 -12.90 -8.61
N LYS A 638 24.16 -13.72 -7.56
CA LYS A 638 23.99 -15.18 -7.72
C LYS A 638 22.58 -15.52 -8.19
N GLY A 639 21.56 -14.89 -7.60
CA GLY A 639 20.17 -15.03 -8.05
C GLY A 639 19.98 -14.56 -9.49
N SER A 640 20.59 -13.44 -9.88
CA SER A 640 20.51 -12.92 -11.25
C SER A 640 21.20 -13.84 -12.26
N LYS A 641 22.30 -14.50 -11.89
CA LYS A 641 22.98 -15.47 -12.76
C LYS A 641 22.16 -16.74 -12.95
N ALA A 642 21.56 -17.27 -11.88
CA ALA A 642 20.62 -18.40 -11.98
C ALA A 642 19.41 -18.04 -12.88
N PHE A 643 18.93 -16.79 -12.80
CA PHE A 643 17.85 -16.27 -13.64
C PHE A 643 18.23 -16.09 -15.12
N GLU A 644 19.44 -15.62 -15.40
CA GLU A 644 19.98 -15.51 -16.77
C GLU A 644 20.16 -16.90 -17.41
N GLU A 645 20.60 -17.90 -16.64
CA GLU A 645 20.68 -19.30 -17.06
C GLU A 645 19.28 -19.90 -17.30
N PHE A 646 18.29 -19.57 -16.45
CA PHE A 646 16.89 -20.01 -16.61
C PHE A 646 16.20 -19.45 -17.87
N LEU A 647 16.28 -18.14 -18.12
CA LEU A 647 15.66 -17.53 -19.30
C LEU A 647 16.32 -17.97 -20.61
N HIS A 648 17.62 -18.31 -20.58
CA HIS A 648 18.31 -18.97 -21.70
C HIS A 648 17.71 -20.35 -22.01
N VAL A 649 17.38 -21.15 -20.98
CA VAL A 649 16.74 -22.48 -21.14
C VAL A 649 15.34 -22.36 -21.75
N LEU A 650 14.61 -21.27 -21.48
CA LEU A 650 13.32 -20.97 -22.12
C LEU A 650 13.44 -20.33 -23.52
N HIS A 651 14.66 -20.03 -24.01
CA HIS A 651 14.92 -19.30 -25.26
C HIS A 651 14.33 -17.86 -25.33
N ILE A 652 14.14 -17.19 -24.19
CA ILE A 652 13.50 -15.86 -24.13
C ILE A 652 14.57 -14.76 -24.07
N GLY A 653 15.17 -14.47 -25.22
CA GLY A 653 16.34 -13.59 -25.35
C GLY A 653 16.11 -12.10 -25.10
N GLU A 654 14.86 -11.62 -25.05
CA GLU A 654 14.55 -10.22 -24.70
C GLU A 654 14.47 -10.04 -23.17
N ALA A 655 13.84 -10.98 -22.46
CA ALA A 655 13.68 -10.92 -21.01
C ALA A 655 15.01 -10.97 -20.24
N THR A 656 16.05 -11.64 -20.77
CA THR A 656 17.40 -11.62 -20.16
C THR A 656 18.03 -10.23 -20.19
N ILE A 657 17.80 -9.48 -21.27
CA ILE A 657 18.34 -8.13 -21.45
C ILE A 657 17.63 -7.17 -20.50
N ASP A 658 16.29 -7.17 -20.51
CA ASP A 658 15.48 -6.31 -19.62
C ASP A 658 15.80 -6.60 -18.14
N TRP A 659 15.95 -7.87 -17.76
CA TRP A 659 16.34 -8.27 -16.41
C TRP A 659 17.70 -7.72 -15.98
N SER A 660 18.71 -7.79 -16.87
CA SER A 660 20.06 -7.29 -16.57
C SER A 660 20.07 -5.76 -16.38
N LEU A 661 19.21 -5.05 -17.11
CA LEU A 661 19.02 -3.60 -16.98
C LEU A 661 18.27 -3.24 -15.70
N LEU A 662 17.21 -3.97 -15.34
CA LEU A 662 16.49 -3.83 -14.07
C LEU A 662 17.43 -4.01 -12.87
N ALA A 663 18.27 -5.05 -12.87
CA ALA A 663 19.21 -5.29 -11.79
C ALA A 663 20.27 -4.18 -11.66
N TYR A 664 20.76 -3.66 -12.79
CA TYR A 664 21.67 -2.53 -12.82
C TYR A 664 21.02 -1.24 -12.27
N ASP A 665 19.81 -0.91 -12.74
CA ASP A 665 19.04 0.24 -12.26
C ASP A 665 18.76 0.14 -10.75
N GLN A 666 18.48 -1.06 -10.22
CA GLN A 666 18.25 -1.28 -8.78
C GLN A 666 19.49 -1.03 -7.91
N ILE A 667 20.68 -1.38 -8.40
CA ILE A 667 21.95 -1.05 -7.73
C ILE A 667 22.21 0.47 -7.78
N VAL A 668 21.84 1.13 -8.87
CA VAL A 668 21.98 2.60 -9.03
C VAL A 668 20.98 3.38 -8.17
N TYR A 669 19.74 2.91 -7.99
CA TYR A 669 18.74 3.58 -7.12
C TYR A 669 19.26 3.77 -5.71
N GLY A 670 19.85 2.73 -5.13
CA GLY A 670 20.35 2.78 -3.76
C GLY A 670 21.39 3.89 -3.55
N ILE A 671 22.33 4.01 -4.49
CA ILE A 671 23.37 5.04 -4.48
C ILE A 671 22.74 6.44 -4.57
N GLY A 672 21.59 6.59 -5.22
CA GLY A 672 20.85 7.86 -5.34
C GLY A 672 20.15 8.30 -4.06
N ILE A 673 19.62 7.38 -3.24
CA ILE A 673 18.90 7.72 -1.99
C ILE A 673 19.85 8.31 -0.94
N TYR A 674 21.06 7.75 -0.82
CA TYR A 674 22.13 8.26 0.06
C TYR A 674 22.59 9.69 -0.25
N GLY A 675 22.27 10.23 -1.43
CA GLY A 675 22.60 11.61 -1.79
C GLY A 675 21.64 12.67 -1.25
N ILE A 676 20.49 12.27 -0.67
CA ILE A 676 19.33 13.17 -0.46
C ILE A 676 18.80 13.14 0.99
N ILE A 677 18.95 12.03 1.71
CA ILE A 677 18.53 11.87 3.12
C ILE A 677 19.75 12.01 4.03
N THR A 678 19.63 12.77 5.12
CA THR A 678 20.71 12.90 6.13
C THR A 678 20.70 11.72 7.11
N GLU A 679 21.84 11.43 7.76
CA GLU A 679 21.94 10.35 8.76
C GLU A 679 20.91 10.53 9.90
N LYS A 680 20.66 11.75 10.36
CA LYS A 680 19.67 12.04 11.42
C LYS A 680 18.25 11.68 11.00
N GLU A 681 17.87 12.02 9.77
CA GLU A 681 16.52 11.71 9.26
C GLU A 681 16.35 10.22 8.99
N LEU A 682 17.44 9.55 8.59
CA LEU A 682 17.47 8.10 8.42
C LEU A 682 17.13 7.38 9.75
N ASP A 683 17.74 7.81 10.86
CA ASP A 683 17.44 7.30 12.21
C ASP A 683 15.98 7.60 12.65
N GLU A 684 15.46 8.79 12.32
CA GLU A 684 14.07 9.19 12.61
C GLU A 684 13.06 8.35 11.81
N ILE A 685 13.32 8.12 10.51
CA ILE A 685 12.55 7.24 9.63
C ILE A 685 12.57 5.81 10.17
N GLN A 686 13.74 5.26 10.51
CA GLN A 686 13.86 3.90 11.04
C GLN A 686 13.03 3.75 12.32
N THR A 687 13.19 4.68 13.28
CA THR A 687 12.48 4.65 14.56
C THR A 687 10.96 4.69 14.38
N ASN A 688 10.45 5.56 13.50
CA ASN A 688 9.02 5.66 13.22
C ASN A 688 8.49 4.42 12.46
N LEU A 689 9.27 3.89 11.52
CA LEU A 689 8.88 2.73 10.73
C LEU A 689 8.85 1.44 11.58
N GLU A 690 9.83 1.22 12.46
CA GLU A 690 9.82 0.11 13.41
C GLU A 690 8.60 0.17 14.33
N ALA A 691 8.26 1.36 14.85
CA ALA A 691 7.09 1.56 15.70
C ALA A 691 5.76 1.33 14.96
N THR A 692 5.60 1.91 13.76
CA THR A 692 4.34 1.84 12.99
C THR A 692 4.12 0.48 12.33
N ALA A 693 5.12 -0.03 11.59
CA ALA A 693 5.03 -1.33 10.93
C ALA A 693 5.02 -2.49 11.94
N GLY A 694 5.85 -2.41 13.00
CA GLY A 694 5.82 -3.38 14.10
C GLY A 694 4.48 -3.38 14.85
N GLY A 695 3.88 -2.20 15.04
CA GLY A 695 2.54 -2.05 15.60
C GLY A 695 1.44 -2.69 14.73
N ILE A 696 1.45 -2.45 13.42
CA ILE A 696 0.47 -3.04 12.48
C ILE A 696 0.66 -4.55 12.36
N SER A 697 1.89 -5.06 12.25
CA SER A 697 2.17 -6.51 12.23
C SER A 697 1.66 -7.19 13.51
N SER A 698 1.92 -6.59 14.68
CA SER A 698 1.41 -7.08 15.97
C SER A 698 -0.12 -7.08 16.02
N GLU A 699 -0.77 -6.04 15.49
CA GLU A 699 -2.23 -5.94 15.39
C GLU A 699 -2.81 -7.05 14.49
N VAL A 700 -2.22 -7.28 13.31
CA VAL A 700 -2.67 -8.31 12.37
C VAL A 700 -2.54 -9.71 12.95
N LYS A 701 -1.37 -10.05 13.54
CA LYS A 701 -1.14 -11.32 14.23
C LYS A 701 -2.12 -11.53 15.38
N SER A 702 -2.34 -10.49 16.20
CA SER A 702 -3.32 -10.53 17.30
C SER A 702 -4.75 -10.75 16.82
N ARG A 703 -5.15 -10.11 15.70
CA ARG A 703 -6.47 -10.31 15.09
C ARG A 703 -6.65 -11.72 14.55
N ILE A 704 -5.65 -12.28 13.86
CA ILE A 704 -5.65 -13.67 13.39
C ILE A 704 -5.87 -14.64 14.57
N GLN A 705 -5.07 -14.49 15.63
CA GLN A 705 -5.19 -15.30 16.85
C GLN A 705 -6.55 -15.14 17.53
N ALA A 706 -7.09 -13.93 17.60
CA ALA A 706 -8.40 -13.66 18.20
C ALA A 706 -9.57 -14.28 17.42
N ILE A 707 -9.50 -14.28 16.08
CA ILE A 707 -10.49 -14.94 15.21
C ILE A 707 -10.46 -16.46 15.44
N GLN A 708 -9.27 -17.06 15.43
CA GLN A 708 -9.07 -18.50 15.65
C GLN A 708 -9.54 -18.94 17.04
N ALA A 709 -9.15 -18.22 18.09
CA ALA A 709 -9.51 -18.53 19.47
C ALA A 709 -10.99 -18.23 19.79
N GLY A 710 -11.60 -17.29 19.07
CA GLY A 710 -13.02 -16.95 19.20
C GLY A 710 -13.97 -17.86 18.40
N TYR A 711 -13.45 -18.71 17.52
CA TYR A 711 -14.28 -19.60 16.72
C TYR A 711 -14.91 -20.71 17.57
N THR A 712 -16.22 -20.87 17.43
CA THR A 712 -16.99 -21.96 18.03
C THR A 712 -17.82 -22.65 16.95
N VAL A 713 -17.78 -23.98 16.94
CA VAL A 713 -18.61 -24.79 16.02
C VAL A 713 -20.06 -24.81 16.51
N ASP A 714 -21.01 -24.71 15.59
CA ASP A 714 -22.41 -25.02 15.88
C ASP A 714 -22.56 -26.54 16.14
N THR A 715 -22.74 -26.93 17.39
CA THR A 715 -22.92 -28.33 17.78
C THR A 715 -24.22 -28.94 17.24
N ALA A 716 -25.20 -28.13 16.81
CA ALA A 716 -26.41 -28.60 16.12
C ALA A 716 -26.20 -28.85 14.61
N SER A 717 -25.01 -28.51 14.07
CA SER A 717 -24.58 -28.91 12.72
C SER A 717 -23.90 -30.29 12.69
N LEU A 718 -23.28 -30.68 13.80
CA LEU A 718 -22.57 -31.95 13.94
C LEU A 718 -23.54 -33.15 14.14
N PRO A 719 -23.10 -34.39 13.84
CA PRO A 719 -23.87 -35.58 14.15
C PRO A 719 -24.12 -35.74 15.66
N PRO A 720 -25.26 -36.32 16.07
CA PRO A 720 -25.52 -36.67 17.47
C PRO A 720 -24.40 -37.55 18.04
N GLY A 721 -23.88 -37.18 19.21
CA GLY A 721 -22.80 -37.90 19.89
C GLY A 721 -21.38 -37.43 19.57
N ILE A 722 -21.20 -36.52 18.61
CA ILE A 722 -19.89 -35.91 18.31
C ILE A 722 -19.57 -34.77 19.29
N ASP A 723 -18.33 -34.73 19.76
CA ASP A 723 -17.79 -33.69 20.62
C ASP A 723 -17.14 -32.57 19.79
N GLY A 724 -17.79 -31.41 19.75
CA GLY A 724 -17.31 -30.22 19.03
C GLY A 724 -15.94 -29.69 19.51
N SER A 725 -15.47 -30.04 20.72
CA SER A 725 -14.14 -29.63 21.19
C SER A 725 -12.99 -30.24 20.38
N THR A 726 -13.24 -31.31 19.63
CA THR A 726 -12.28 -31.89 18.66
C THR A 726 -11.91 -30.88 17.56
N ILE A 727 -12.81 -29.95 17.21
CA ILE A 727 -12.52 -28.89 16.21
C ILE A 727 -11.60 -27.81 16.80
N SER A 728 -11.71 -27.53 18.10
CA SER A 728 -10.74 -26.66 18.80
C SER A 728 -9.34 -27.28 18.81
N SER A 729 -9.24 -28.61 18.94
CA SER A 729 -7.96 -29.33 18.77
C SER A 729 -7.41 -29.19 17.34
N TYR A 730 -8.24 -29.28 16.30
CA TYR A 730 -7.80 -29.03 14.93
C TYR A 730 -7.23 -27.60 14.74
N ILE A 731 -7.87 -26.58 15.32
CA ILE A 731 -7.37 -25.19 15.26
C ILE A 731 -6.01 -25.07 15.97
N ASN A 732 -5.82 -25.76 17.10
CA ASN A 732 -4.51 -25.83 17.76
C ASN A 732 -3.44 -26.52 16.90
N ASN A 733 -3.81 -27.59 16.18
CA ASN A 733 -2.90 -28.28 15.25
C ASN A 733 -2.52 -27.35 14.10
N HIS A 734 -3.50 -26.71 13.45
CA HIS A 734 -3.29 -25.72 12.41
C HIS A 734 -2.34 -24.60 12.87
N ASN A 735 -2.58 -24.04 14.05
CA ASN A 735 -1.72 -23.01 14.64
C ASN A 735 -0.32 -23.52 15.00
N THR A 736 -0.13 -24.83 15.16
CA THR A 736 1.19 -25.45 15.36
C THR A 736 1.93 -25.59 14.03
N VAL A 737 1.26 -26.01 12.97
CA VAL A 737 1.82 -26.06 11.60
C VAL A 737 2.21 -24.66 11.11
N MET A 738 1.38 -23.64 11.34
CA MET A 738 1.74 -22.25 10.98
C MET A 738 2.93 -21.73 11.80
N LYS A 739 3.02 -22.07 13.09
CA LYS A 739 4.20 -21.74 13.91
C LYS A 739 5.48 -22.41 13.40
N PHE A 740 5.44 -23.67 12.98
CA PHE A 740 6.58 -24.32 12.35
C PHE A 740 7.03 -23.55 11.09
N PHE A 741 6.08 -23.19 10.23
CA PHE A 741 6.35 -22.41 9.01
C PHE A 741 6.94 -21.02 9.32
N GLU A 742 6.48 -20.37 10.38
CA GLU A 742 6.95 -19.08 10.89
C GLU A 742 8.32 -19.14 11.61
N GLU A 743 8.75 -20.31 12.10
CA GLU A 743 9.90 -20.44 13.00
C GLU A 743 11.26 -20.23 12.32
N SER A 744 11.41 -20.59 11.03
CA SER A 744 12.67 -20.36 10.30
C SER A 744 12.56 -20.36 8.78
N ASP A 745 13.55 -19.77 8.12
CA ASP A 745 13.70 -19.74 6.66
C ASP A 745 13.95 -21.12 6.04
N ASN A 746 14.47 -22.07 6.82
CA ASN A 746 14.57 -23.46 6.39
C ASN A 746 13.20 -24.14 6.39
N ASN A 747 12.35 -23.85 7.37
CA ASN A 747 11.01 -24.43 7.50
C ASN A 747 10.08 -23.92 6.39
N ASN A 748 10.07 -22.61 6.11
CA ASN A 748 9.26 -22.08 5.01
C ASN A 748 9.75 -22.56 3.64
N SER A 749 11.07 -22.62 3.40
CA SER A 749 11.64 -23.21 2.18
C SER A 749 11.29 -24.69 2.01
N THR A 750 11.22 -25.44 3.12
CA THR A 750 10.75 -26.85 3.14
C THR A 750 9.29 -26.95 2.72
N VAL A 751 8.41 -26.09 3.25
CA VAL A 751 6.99 -26.05 2.86
C VAL A 751 6.82 -25.66 1.38
N TYR A 752 7.53 -24.64 0.89
CA TYR A 752 7.48 -24.23 -0.52
C TYR A 752 7.93 -25.35 -1.46
N TYR A 753 9.04 -26.01 -1.13
CA TYR A 753 9.55 -27.15 -1.88
C TYR A 753 8.56 -28.32 -1.89
N ASN A 754 7.99 -28.69 -0.75
CA ASN A 754 7.04 -29.80 -0.66
C ASN A 754 5.73 -29.50 -1.42
N MET A 755 5.21 -28.26 -1.33
CA MET A 755 4.04 -27.82 -2.12
C MET A 755 4.29 -27.94 -3.63
N ASN A 756 5.50 -27.61 -4.08
CA ASN A 756 5.93 -27.77 -5.46
C ASN A 756 6.08 -29.26 -5.84
N ARG A 757 6.79 -30.06 -5.04
CA ARG A 757 7.00 -31.51 -5.27
C ARG A 757 5.67 -32.26 -5.40
N THR A 758 4.69 -31.95 -4.55
CA THR A 758 3.33 -32.54 -4.60
C THR A 758 2.65 -32.32 -5.96
N ARG A 759 2.85 -31.15 -6.58
CA ARG A 759 2.36 -30.85 -7.93
C ARG A 759 3.13 -31.64 -8.99
N GLU A 760 4.46 -31.68 -8.90
CA GLU A 760 5.29 -32.44 -9.85
C GLU A 760 4.95 -33.93 -9.87
N ASP A 761 4.82 -34.55 -8.69
CA ASP A 761 4.59 -35.98 -8.58
C ASP A 761 3.20 -36.35 -9.13
N ARG A 762 2.22 -35.44 -9.02
CA ARG A 762 0.93 -35.59 -9.70
C ARG A 762 1.08 -35.53 -11.23
N VAL A 763 1.88 -34.61 -11.77
CA VAL A 763 2.14 -34.51 -13.22
C VAL A 763 2.85 -35.74 -13.76
N LYS A 764 3.96 -36.16 -13.13
CA LYS A 764 4.72 -37.37 -13.51
C LYS A 764 3.83 -38.61 -13.55
N HIS A 765 2.91 -38.75 -12.60
CA HIS A 765 1.92 -39.83 -12.59
C HIS A 765 0.99 -39.77 -13.81
N ILE A 766 0.45 -38.59 -14.15
CA ILE A 766 -0.42 -38.39 -15.32
C ILE A 766 0.31 -38.72 -16.63
N GLU A 767 1.58 -38.34 -16.74
CA GLU A 767 2.41 -38.63 -17.92
C GLU A 767 2.67 -40.14 -18.07
N SER A 768 2.94 -40.83 -16.96
CA SER A 768 3.12 -42.29 -16.96
C SER A 768 1.88 -43.06 -17.44
N GLN A 769 0.68 -42.52 -17.22
CA GLN A 769 -0.59 -43.12 -17.68
C GLN A 769 -0.87 -42.90 -19.18
N ARG A 770 -0.23 -41.90 -19.82
CA ARG A 770 -0.54 -41.50 -21.21
C ARG A 770 0.34 -42.16 -22.28
N GLU A 771 1.25 -43.06 -21.91
CA GLU A 771 2.21 -43.73 -22.80
C GLU A 771 3.03 -42.79 -23.71
N VAL A 772 3.14 -41.50 -23.37
CA VAL A 772 3.92 -40.54 -24.14
C VAL A 772 5.40 -40.87 -23.95
N THR A 773 6.10 -41.20 -25.05
CA THR A 773 7.55 -41.44 -25.04
C THR A 773 8.29 -40.21 -24.54
N GLU A 774 8.71 -40.26 -23.27
CA GLU A 774 9.59 -39.33 -22.52
C GLU A 774 9.90 -38.03 -23.27
N ILE A 775 8.85 -37.22 -23.50
CA ILE A 775 9.05 -35.80 -23.67
C ILE A 775 9.63 -35.37 -22.33
N ILE A 776 10.73 -34.62 -22.35
CA ILE A 776 11.34 -34.09 -21.14
C ILE A 776 10.50 -32.89 -20.66
N THR A 777 9.20 -33.12 -20.43
CA THR A 777 8.42 -32.42 -19.41
C THR A 777 8.95 -32.86 -18.07
N LYS A 778 10.17 -32.41 -17.76
CA LYS A 778 10.49 -32.12 -16.38
C LYS A 778 9.33 -31.27 -15.87
N SER A 779 8.71 -31.71 -14.78
CA SER A 779 7.84 -30.87 -13.98
C SER A 779 8.74 -29.91 -13.23
N ILE A 780 9.29 -28.95 -13.96
CA ILE A 780 10.20 -27.95 -13.43
C ILE A 780 9.29 -27.03 -12.55
N ALA A 781 9.66 -26.77 -11.27
CA ALA A 781 8.81 -26.17 -10.22
C ALA A 781 8.95 -24.64 -9.97
N GLY A 782 7.96 -23.84 -10.42
CA GLY A 782 8.17 -22.38 -10.47
C GLY A 782 6.93 -21.54 -10.79
N ALA A 783 6.12 -21.30 -9.76
CA ALA A 783 5.27 -20.11 -9.64
C ALA A 783 4.88 -19.87 -8.16
N CYS A 784 5.85 -19.98 -7.25
CA CYS A 784 5.71 -19.40 -5.92
C CYS A 784 6.30 -17.99 -5.98
N ILE A 785 5.46 -16.95 -5.93
CA ILE A 785 5.90 -15.62 -5.47
C ILE A 785 6.67 -15.86 -4.17
N ALA A 786 7.91 -15.39 -4.07
CA ALA A 786 8.77 -15.65 -2.92
C ALA A 786 8.20 -14.89 -1.69
N VAL A 787 7.30 -15.54 -0.95
CA VAL A 787 6.68 -14.95 0.24
C VAL A 787 7.63 -15.04 1.43
N GLY A 788 8.73 -14.31 1.34
CA GLY A 788 9.82 -14.39 2.30
C GLY A 788 10.51 -13.06 2.46
N THR A 789 9.96 -12.15 3.26
CA THR A 789 10.76 -11.14 3.97
C THR A 789 10.00 -10.46 5.11
N VAL A 790 10.64 -10.31 6.27
CA VAL A 790 10.27 -9.32 7.31
C VAL A 790 11.27 -8.17 7.36
N ALA A 791 12.56 -8.42 7.10
CA ALA A 791 13.61 -7.45 7.41
C ALA A 791 13.87 -6.38 6.34
N ALA A 792 13.68 -6.68 5.05
CA ALA A 792 14.36 -5.91 4.00
C ALA A 792 13.93 -4.44 3.90
N VAL A 793 12.69 -4.08 4.22
CA VAL A 793 12.24 -2.67 4.22
C VAL A 793 12.63 -1.91 5.49
N VAL A 794 12.94 -2.63 6.59
CA VAL A 794 13.54 -2.02 7.80
C VAL A 794 15.06 -1.87 7.63
N SER A 795 15.72 -2.85 7.01
CA SER A 795 17.16 -2.80 6.73
C SER A 795 17.54 -1.94 5.52
N ALA A 796 16.60 -1.62 4.63
CA ALA A 796 16.79 -0.67 3.52
C ALA A 796 16.99 0.80 3.98
N PHE A 797 16.93 1.05 5.29
CA PHE A 797 17.33 2.32 5.89
C PHE A 797 18.32 2.14 7.07
N ALA A 798 18.79 0.92 7.35
CA ALA A 798 19.61 0.64 8.53
C ALA A 798 20.94 -0.07 8.20
N THR A 799 22.00 0.71 7.98
CA THR A 799 23.41 0.48 8.40
C THR A 799 24.36 1.57 7.86
N GLY A 800 24.24 2.78 8.40
CA GLY A 800 25.27 3.83 8.31
C GLY A 800 26.05 4.00 9.61
N GLY A 801 26.69 2.95 10.14
CA GLY A 801 27.45 3.07 11.40
C GLY A 801 27.64 1.76 12.16
N SER A 802 28.79 1.60 12.81
CA SER A 802 29.24 0.35 13.45
C SER A 802 28.41 -0.11 14.65
N THR A 803 27.86 -1.33 14.62
CA THR A 803 28.35 -2.47 15.45
C THR A 803 27.59 -3.78 15.17
N LEU A 804 28.31 -4.91 15.21
CA LEU A 804 27.88 -6.23 14.72
C LEU A 804 26.76 -6.96 15.52
N ALA A 805 26.07 -6.30 16.45
CA ALA A 805 25.11 -6.97 17.34
C ALA A 805 23.65 -6.99 16.82
N ILE A 806 23.25 -6.03 15.98
CA ILE A 806 21.89 -5.94 15.41
C ILE A 806 21.74 -6.85 14.17
N ALA A 807 22.86 -7.17 13.52
CA ALA A 807 22.93 -8.02 12.32
C ALA A 807 22.34 -9.44 12.51
N ALA A 808 22.36 -9.99 13.73
CA ALA A 808 21.95 -11.37 13.98
C ALA A 808 20.42 -11.59 13.95
N GLY A 809 19.60 -10.57 14.22
CA GLY A 809 18.13 -10.68 14.23
C GLY A 809 17.45 -10.28 12.91
N ILE A 810 18.19 -9.68 11.98
CA ILE A 810 17.65 -8.99 10.79
C ILE A 810 18.16 -9.63 9.47
N ILE A 811 19.18 -10.49 9.51
CA ILE A 811 19.77 -11.10 8.29
C ILE A 811 19.03 -12.35 7.79
N GLY A 812 18.31 -13.10 8.63
CA GLY A 812 17.56 -14.30 8.22
C GLY A 812 16.69 -14.09 6.97
N PRO A 813 15.83 -13.05 6.94
CA PRO A 813 14.88 -12.85 5.84
C PRO A 813 15.47 -12.67 4.43
N VAL A 814 16.74 -12.27 4.29
CA VAL A 814 17.38 -12.20 2.96
C VAL A 814 17.64 -13.60 2.39
N ALA A 815 17.88 -14.58 3.27
CA ALA A 815 18.00 -15.98 2.87
C ALA A 815 16.66 -16.56 2.40
N THR A 816 15.51 -16.06 2.87
CA THR A 816 14.16 -16.48 2.41
C THR A 816 13.84 -15.97 1.01
N VAL A 817 14.27 -14.74 0.67
CA VAL A 817 14.19 -14.22 -0.70
C VAL A 817 14.97 -15.12 -1.67
N ILE A 818 16.17 -15.54 -1.26
CA ILE A 818 17.06 -16.40 -2.05
C ILE A 818 16.60 -17.87 -2.04
N GLY A 819 16.01 -18.36 -0.94
CA GLY A 819 15.40 -19.69 -0.83
C GLY A 819 14.11 -19.80 -1.65
N GLY A 820 13.29 -18.74 -1.64
CA GLY A 820 12.16 -18.57 -2.53
C GLY A 820 12.58 -18.47 -3.99
N ALA A 821 13.68 -17.76 -4.31
CA ALA A 821 14.27 -17.78 -5.65
C ALA A 821 14.72 -19.20 -6.05
N ASN A 822 15.40 -19.94 -5.17
CA ASN A 822 15.75 -21.34 -5.41
C ASN A 822 14.50 -22.24 -5.60
N ALA A 823 13.36 -21.90 -5.00
CA ALA A 823 12.07 -22.56 -5.18
C ALA A 823 11.20 -22.00 -6.34
N ILE A 824 11.72 -21.01 -7.08
CA ILE A 824 11.14 -20.48 -8.33
C ILE A 824 11.74 -21.19 -9.55
N PHE A 825 12.93 -21.80 -9.44
CA PHE A 825 13.90 -21.82 -10.55
C PHE A 825 13.71 -22.78 -11.72
N GLU A 826 12.47 -23.16 -11.98
CA GLU A 826 12.15 -24.27 -12.85
C GLU A 826 10.70 -24.07 -13.33
N CYS A 827 10.36 -24.01 -14.64
CA CYS A 827 8.95 -24.12 -15.09
C CYS A 827 8.75 -25.05 -16.29
N ALA A 828 7.75 -25.94 -16.24
CA ALA A 828 7.38 -26.84 -17.34
C ALA A 828 6.81 -26.09 -18.56
N THR A 829 6.98 -26.68 -19.75
CA THR A 829 6.63 -26.08 -21.05
C THR A 829 5.25 -26.47 -21.59
N ASN A 830 4.43 -27.20 -20.82
CA ASN A 830 3.14 -27.72 -21.28
C ASN A 830 2.09 -27.73 -20.16
N PHE A 831 1.16 -26.77 -20.20
CA PHE A 831 0.14 -26.57 -19.16
C PHE A 831 -1.20 -27.31 -19.44
N THR A 832 -1.27 -28.19 -20.43
CA THR A 832 -2.53 -28.79 -20.93
C THR A 832 -3.31 -29.69 -19.97
N VAL A 833 -2.83 -29.93 -18.74
CA VAL A 833 -3.43 -30.91 -17.80
C VAL A 833 -3.81 -30.33 -16.44
N ASN A 834 -4.97 -30.75 -15.94
CA ASN A 834 -5.54 -30.37 -14.64
C ASN A 834 -4.84 -31.12 -13.47
N ALA A 835 -3.56 -30.84 -13.22
CA ALA A 835 -2.80 -31.43 -12.10
C ALA A 835 -3.12 -30.77 -10.74
N ILE A 836 -4.40 -30.77 -10.34
CA ILE A 836 -4.88 -30.10 -9.12
C ILE A 836 -4.84 -31.08 -7.94
N VAL A 837 -4.33 -30.64 -6.79
CA VAL A 837 -4.24 -31.44 -5.55
C VAL A 837 -4.86 -30.67 -4.37
N VAL A 838 -5.89 -31.23 -3.77
CA VAL A 838 -6.49 -30.75 -2.51
C VAL A 838 -6.19 -31.77 -1.43
N LYS A 839 -5.44 -31.36 -0.40
CA LYS A 839 -4.90 -32.27 0.61
C LYS A 839 -4.97 -31.71 2.02
N GLN A 840 -5.30 -32.54 3.02
CA GLN A 840 -5.39 -32.14 4.45
C GLN A 840 -6.33 -30.93 4.72
N CYS A 841 -7.23 -30.62 3.79
CA CYS A 841 -8.17 -29.51 3.92
C CYS A 841 -9.39 -29.93 4.74
N THR A 842 -9.91 -29.02 5.56
CA THR A 842 -10.94 -29.30 6.56
C THR A 842 -12.15 -28.37 6.42
N ASN A 843 -13.31 -28.93 6.12
CA ASN A 843 -14.59 -28.21 6.15
C ASN A 843 -15.39 -28.59 7.38
N VAL A 844 -15.70 -27.61 8.22
CA VAL A 844 -16.68 -27.73 9.32
C VAL A 844 -17.88 -26.79 9.12
N GLY A 845 -17.78 -25.85 8.17
CA GLY A 845 -18.86 -24.94 7.81
C GLY A 845 -20.06 -25.64 7.19
N THR A 846 -21.26 -25.11 7.44
CA THR A 846 -22.51 -25.61 6.84
C THR A 846 -22.59 -25.20 5.37
N VAL A 847 -22.92 -26.14 4.49
CA VAL A 847 -23.12 -25.92 3.04
C VAL A 847 -24.61 -25.95 2.72
N ASN A 848 -25.20 -24.78 2.52
CA ASN A 848 -26.60 -24.57 2.16
C ASN A 848 -26.70 -24.27 0.65
N ALA A 849 -26.69 -25.33 -0.17
CA ALA A 849 -26.74 -25.25 -1.63
C ALA A 849 -27.92 -26.06 -2.23
N PRO A 850 -29.17 -25.59 -2.06
CA PRO A 850 -30.37 -26.32 -2.52
C PRO A 850 -30.46 -26.43 -4.05
N SER A 851 -29.92 -25.45 -4.78
CA SER A 851 -30.04 -25.36 -6.24
C SER A 851 -28.86 -25.98 -6.99
N ALA A 852 -27.66 -26.05 -6.41
CA ALA A 852 -26.43 -26.49 -7.10
C ALA A 852 -26.48 -27.94 -7.59
N ASP A 853 -26.09 -28.20 -8.83
CA ASP A 853 -25.97 -29.55 -9.40
C ASP A 853 -24.93 -30.42 -8.66
N TYR A 854 -23.83 -29.81 -8.20
CA TYR A 854 -22.70 -30.48 -7.55
C TYR A 854 -22.35 -29.85 -6.18
N PRO A 855 -23.20 -30.02 -5.14
CA PRO A 855 -22.94 -29.51 -3.80
C PRO A 855 -22.15 -30.52 -2.96
N ALA A 856 -20.97 -30.17 -2.44
CA ALA A 856 -20.08 -31.10 -1.75
C ALA A 856 -19.40 -30.55 -0.47
N GLY A 857 -18.92 -31.45 0.37
CA GLY A 857 -18.22 -31.14 1.61
C GLY A 857 -16.80 -30.60 1.42
N ILE A 858 -16.04 -31.05 0.41
CA ILE A 858 -14.68 -30.57 0.11
C ILE A 858 -14.61 -29.92 -1.27
N ILE A 859 -14.82 -30.68 -2.35
CA ILE A 859 -14.77 -30.18 -3.74
C ILE A 859 -16.11 -30.42 -4.42
N GLY A 860 -16.78 -29.39 -4.93
CA GLY A 860 -18.05 -29.53 -5.63
C GLY A 860 -17.92 -30.40 -6.89
N TYR A 861 -17.06 -29.96 -7.81
CA TYR A 861 -16.81 -30.62 -9.09
C TYR A 861 -15.31 -30.75 -9.37
N MET A 862 -14.85 -31.97 -9.62
CA MET A 862 -13.47 -32.30 -10.01
C MET A 862 -13.41 -32.63 -11.50
N GLN A 863 -12.67 -31.83 -12.27
CA GLN A 863 -12.32 -32.18 -13.65
C GLN A 863 -11.27 -33.30 -13.69
N GLN A 864 -10.87 -33.72 -14.89
CA GLN A 864 -9.95 -34.84 -15.08
C GLN A 864 -8.65 -34.62 -14.29
N TYR A 865 -8.01 -35.70 -13.84
CA TYR A 865 -6.73 -35.68 -13.12
C TYR A 865 -6.67 -34.92 -11.78
N CYS A 866 -7.78 -34.40 -11.27
CA CYS A 866 -7.79 -33.78 -9.94
C CYS A 866 -7.63 -34.83 -8.83
N MET A 867 -7.04 -34.42 -7.70
CA MET A 867 -6.81 -35.29 -6.53
C MET A 867 -7.39 -34.65 -5.26
N ALA A 868 -8.12 -35.43 -4.47
CA ALA A 868 -8.66 -35.04 -3.16
C ALA A 868 -8.29 -36.09 -2.12
N THR A 869 -7.47 -35.73 -1.13
CA THR A 869 -6.87 -36.75 -0.24
C THR A 869 -6.61 -36.24 1.17
N ASP A 870 -6.66 -37.13 2.16
CA ASP A 870 -6.42 -36.81 3.57
C ASP A 870 -7.27 -35.64 4.09
N CYS A 871 -8.42 -35.35 3.46
CA CYS A 871 -9.30 -34.24 3.81
C CYS A 871 -10.41 -34.66 4.78
N LEU A 872 -10.89 -33.69 5.56
CA LEU A 872 -11.91 -33.87 6.60
C LEU A 872 -13.14 -33.00 6.30
N ASN A 873 -14.31 -33.62 6.17
CA ASN A 873 -15.59 -32.90 6.18
C ASN A 873 -16.40 -33.27 7.43
N ALA A 874 -16.54 -32.30 8.34
CA ALA A 874 -17.52 -32.35 9.43
C ALA A 874 -18.73 -31.43 9.18
N GLY A 875 -18.70 -30.62 8.11
CA GLY A 875 -19.75 -29.68 7.78
C GLY A 875 -21.08 -30.33 7.42
N LYS A 876 -22.17 -29.73 7.89
CA LYS A 876 -23.54 -30.11 7.56
C LYS A 876 -23.93 -29.70 6.14
N PHE A 877 -24.66 -30.54 5.44
CA PHE A 877 -25.42 -30.12 4.26
C PHE A 877 -26.80 -29.59 4.69
N GLY A 878 -27.19 -28.40 4.24
CA GLY A 878 -28.44 -27.76 4.62
C GLY A 878 -29.69 -28.53 4.20
N PRO A 879 -29.88 -28.77 2.88
CA PRO A 879 -30.96 -29.59 2.35
C PRO A 879 -30.82 -31.05 2.80
N THR A 880 -31.93 -31.71 3.11
CA THR A 880 -31.92 -33.15 3.46
C THR A 880 -31.91 -34.02 2.21
N ASN A 881 -30.98 -34.98 2.13
CA ASN A 881 -30.94 -36.05 1.12
C ASN A 881 -31.08 -35.56 -0.35
N LYS A 882 -30.48 -34.42 -0.72
CA LYS A 882 -30.43 -34.03 -2.13
C LYS A 882 -29.65 -35.09 -2.90
N LYS A 883 -30.29 -35.69 -3.90
CA LYS A 883 -29.61 -36.60 -4.83
C LYS A 883 -28.42 -35.86 -5.45
N HIS A 884 -27.26 -36.51 -5.44
CA HIS A 884 -25.97 -35.94 -5.87
C HIS A 884 -25.29 -34.94 -4.90
N SER A 885 -25.57 -34.96 -3.59
CA SER A 885 -24.71 -34.28 -2.58
C SER A 885 -23.62 -35.19 -2.00
N GLY A 886 -22.35 -34.82 -2.18
CA GLY A 886 -21.18 -35.61 -1.82
C GLY A 886 -20.46 -35.10 -0.58
N GLY A 887 -20.30 -35.93 0.45
CA GLY A 887 -19.60 -35.57 1.69
C GLY A 887 -18.12 -35.22 1.51
N ILE A 888 -17.49 -35.66 0.41
CA ILE A 888 -16.15 -35.23 -0.03
C ILE A 888 -16.25 -34.56 -1.40
N THR A 889 -16.78 -35.27 -2.40
CA THR A 889 -16.99 -34.74 -3.76
C THR A 889 -18.28 -35.26 -4.40
N SER A 890 -18.95 -34.39 -5.17
CA SER A 890 -20.22 -34.69 -5.86
C SER A 890 -20.03 -35.11 -7.31
N TYR A 891 -18.86 -34.85 -7.89
CA TYR A 891 -18.48 -35.37 -9.19
C TYR A 891 -16.97 -35.38 -9.33
N ALA A 892 -16.42 -36.50 -9.80
CA ALA A 892 -15.09 -36.52 -10.38
C ALA A 892 -15.12 -37.08 -11.80
N SER A 893 -14.37 -36.43 -12.68
CA SER A 893 -14.14 -36.87 -14.07
C SER A 893 -13.01 -37.90 -14.13
N ALA A 894 -12.71 -38.39 -15.34
CA ALA A 894 -11.74 -39.45 -15.57
C ALA A 894 -10.35 -39.20 -14.94
N GLU A 895 -9.75 -40.28 -14.44
CA GLU A 895 -8.38 -40.33 -13.90
C GLU A 895 -8.17 -39.42 -12.68
N SER A 896 -9.27 -38.99 -12.05
CA SER A 896 -9.27 -38.33 -10.75
C SER A 896 -9.07 -39.34 -9.62
N VAL A 897 -8.48 -38.89 -8.52
CA VAL A 897 -8.15 -39.73 -7.36
C VAL A 897 -8.79 -39.16 -6.10
N VAL A 898 -9.46 -40.01 -5.32
CA VAL A 898 -10.08 -39.62 -4.04
C VAL A 898 -9.80 -40.70 -3.00
N GLU A 899 -8.91 -40.42 -2.04
CA GLU A 899 -8.34 -41.42 -1.13
C GLU A 899 -8.13 -40.88 0.30
N ARG A 900 -8.10 -41.75 1.32
CA ARG A 900 -7.81 -41.40 2.73
C ARG A 900 -8.65 -40.24 3.32
N ASN A 901 -9.87 -40.05 2.85
CA ASN A 901 -10.73 -38.94 3.28
C ASN A 901 -11.70 -39.36 4.39
N VAL A 902 -12.04 -38.43 5.28
CA VAL A 902 -12.97 -38.64 6.40
C VAL A 902 -14.16 -37.68 6.25
N SER A 903 -15.38 -38.21 6.19
CA SER A 903 -16.62 -37.42 6.10
C SER A 903 -17.60 -37.77 7.21
N ILE A 904 -17.61 -36.96 8.26
CA ILE A 904 -18.53 -37.09 9.40
C ILE A 904 -19.72 -36.12 9.31
N GLY A 905 -19.81 -35.29 8.26
CA GLY A 905 -20.88 -34.31 8.11
C GLY A 905 -22.29 -34.92 8.00
N THR A 906 -23.31 -34.18 8.42
CA THR A 906 -24.72 -34.61 8.34
C THR A 906 -25.40 -34.25 7.01
N ASN A 907 -26.48 -34.97 6.66
CA ASN A 907 -27.36 -34.75 5.49
C ASN A 907 -26.76 -34.95 4.07
N TRP A 908 -25.49 -35.34 3.95
CA TRP A 908 -24.91 -35.76 2.66
C TRP A 908 -25.55 -37.05 2.15
N HIS A 909 -25.73 -37.18 0.84
CA HIS A 909 -26.34 -38.38 0.24
C HIS A 909 -25.39 -39.59 0.24
N SER A 910 -24.11 -39.34 0.04
CA SER A 910 -23.00 -40.30 -0.01
C SER A 910 -21.68 -39.55 0.25
N PRO A 911 -20.58 -40.13 0.75
CA PRO A 911 -19.29 -39.42 0.80
C PRO A 911 -18.74 -39.15 -0.62
N ILE A 912 -18.94 -40.05 -1.59
CA ILE A 912 -18.74 -39.77 -3.02
C ILE A 912 -20.02 -40.07 -3.81
N VAL A 913 -20.36 -39.19 -4.74
CA VAL A 913 -21.42 -39.43 -5.72
C VAL A 913 -20.80 -39.95 -7.02
N ALA A 914 -20.73 -41.27 -7.17
CA ALA A 914 -20.37 -41.91 -8.43
C ALA A 914 -21.53 -41.77 -9.44
N SER A 915 -21.32 -40.99 -10.50
CA SER A 915 -22.20 -41.03 -11.67
C SER A 915 -21.78 -42.14 -12.64
N SER A 916 -22.65 -42.56 -13.55
CA SER A 916 -22.26 -43.48 -14.64
C SER A 916 -21.28 -42.88 -15.66
N LYS A 917 -20.80 -41.64 -15.43
CA LYS A 917 -19.77 -40.93 -16.20
C LYS A 917 -18.50 -40.67 -15.38
N SER A 918 -18.51 -40.99 -14.09
CA SER A 918 -17.36 -40.80 -13.20
C SER A 918 -16.37 -41.95 -13.36
N SER A 919 -15.08 -41.66 -13.37
CA SER A 919 -14.02 -42.65 -13.55
C SER A 919 -12.86 -42.37 -12.59
N PHE A 920 -12.78 -43.18 -11.53
CA PHE A 920 -11.81 -43.04 -10.45
C PHE A 920 -10.67 -44.05 -10.62
N SER A 921 -9.48 -43.73 -10.09
CA SER A 921 -8.51 -44.77 -9.68
C SER A 921 -8.97 -45.34 -8.33
N HIS A 922 -9.08 -46.66 -8.22
CA HIS A 922 -9.73 -47.34 -7.10
C HIS A 922 -8.70 -47.83 -6.07
N ASP A 923 -8.17 -46.89 -5.28
CA ASP A 923 -7.29 -47.15 -4.12
C ASP A 923 -8.02 -46.72 -2.83
N ASP A 924 -9.01 -47.53 -2.44
CA ASP A 924 -10.15 -47.11 -1.62
C ASP A 924 -9.84 -46.94 -0.13
N ASN A 925 -10.12 -45.76 0.43
CA ASN A 925 -9.91 -45.42 1.85
C ASN A 925 -10.80 -44.27 2.33
N ILE A 926 -12.12 -44.39 2.17
CA ILE A 926 -13.07 -43.32 2.51
C ILE A 926 -13.90 -43.73 3.71
N TYR A 927 -13.77 -42.96 4.79
CA TYR A 927 -14.44 -43.20 6.06
C TYR A 927 -15.59 -42.23 6.28
N TYR A 928 -16.73 -42.72 6.73
CA TYR A 928 -17.91 -41.88 7.01
C TYR A 928 -18.80 -42.45 8.10
N ILE A 929 -19.60 -41.60 8.74
CA ILE A 929 -20.57 -42.03 9.74
C ILE A 929 -21.83 -42.55 9.05
N GLY A 930 -22.05 -43.86 9.09
CA GLY A 930 -23.24 -44.48 8.52
C GLY A 930 -23.10 -45.98 8.27
N SER A 931 -24.18 -46.59 7.77
CA SER A 931 -24.17 -47.95 7.23
C SER A 931 -23.56 -47.97 5.83
N SER A 932 -22.84 -49.04 5.48
CA SER A 932 -22.31 -49.32 4.14
C SER A 932 -23.31 -48.97 3.01
N PHE A 933 -23.03 -47.91 2.24
CA PHE A 933 -23.82 -47.54 1.07
C PHE A 933 -23.66 -48.56 -0.06
N ASP A 934 -24.78 -48.99 -0.63
CA ASP A 934 -24.83 -50.00 -1.69
C ASP A 934 -24.62 -49.31 -3.06
N ILE A 935 -23.39 -48.88 -3.33
CA ILE A 935 -22.95 -48.21 -4.56
C ILE A 935 -22.01 -49.14 -5.32
N TYR A 936 -22.13 -49.14 -6.66
CA TYR A 936 -21.37 -49.97 -7.62
C TYR A 936 -19.88 -50.16 -7.23
N GLY A 937 -19.58 -51.25 -6.52
CA GLY A 937 -18.23 -51.77 -6.29
C GLY A 937 -17.74 -51.86 -4.83
N GLY A 938 -18.42 -51.25 -3.84
CA GLY A 938 -18.16 -51.52 -2.40
C GLY A 938 -16.95 -50.82 -1.78
N TYR A 939 -16.73 -49.55 -2.11
CA TYR A 939 -15.47 -48.81 -1.89
C TYR A 939 -15.44 -47.89 -0.66
N GLU A 940 -16.48 -47.90 0.19
CA GLU A 940 -16.63 -46.94 1.29
C GLU A 940 -16.73 -47.65 2.65
N THR A 941 -15.88 -47.28 3.60
CA THR A 941 -15.85 -47.88 4.94
C THR A 941 -16.75 -47.09 5.90
N GLY A 942 -17.93 -47.63 6.19
CA GLY A 942 -18.80 -47.10 7.24
C GLY A 942 -18.14 -47.25 8.61
N ALA A 943 -18.10 -46.16 9.39
CA ALA A 943 -17.61 -46.08 10.75
C ALA A 943 -18.77 -45.81 11.72
N THR A 944 -18.78 -46.49 12.86
CA THR A 944 -19.67 -46.16 13.98
C THR A 944 -19.09 -45.02 14.82
N LEU A 945 -19.89 -44.43 15.72
CA LEU A 945 -19.40 -43.39 16.65
C LEU A 945 -18.26 -43.89 17.56
N ASP A 946 -18.24 -45.17 17.90
CA ASP A 946 -17.20 -45.78 18.73
C ASP A 946 -15.92 -46.05 17.91
N ASP A 947 -16.02 -46.27 16.59
CA ASP A 947 -14.86 -46.41 15.71
C ASP A 947 -14.07 -45.10 15.56
N LEU A 948 -14.74 -43.94 15.64
CA LEU A 948 -14.14 -42.61 15.40
C LEU A 948 -13.01 -42.25 16.37
N HIS A 949 -13.08 -42.71 17.63
CA HIS A 949 -12.02 -42.49 18.62
C HIS A 949 -11.03 -43.66 18.69
N ASN A 950 -11.28 -44.75 17.95
CA ASN A 950 -10.44 -45.94 17.95
C ASN A 950 -9.27 -45.78 16.97
N LYS A 951 -8.10 -45.41 17.51
CA LYS A 951 -6.87 -45.29 16.70
C LYS A 951 -6.55 -46.56 15.89
N ALA A 952 -6.87 -47.75 16.40
CA ALA A 952 -6.59 -49.01 15.70
C ALA A 952 -7.47 -49.21 14.44
N PHE A 953 -8.66 -48.61 14.40
CA PHE A 953 -9.56 -48.65 13.23
C PHE A 953 -8.94 -47.91 12.02
N PHE A 954 -8.34 -46.74 12.26
CA PHE A 954 -7.71 -45.92 11.21
C PHE A 954 -6.24 -46.30 10.90
N LYS A 955 -5.61 -47.09 11.78
CA LYS A 955 -4.16 -47.39 11.81
C LYS A 955 -3.55 -47.87 10.49
N VAL A 956 -4.30 -48.64 9.70
CA VAL A 956 -3.74 -49.29 8.50
C VAL A 956 -3.53 -48.29 7.35
N LEU A 957 -4.31 -47.20 7.32
CA LEU A 957 -4.60 -46.46 6.07
C LEU A 957 -4.62 -44.93 6.24
N LEU A 958 -4.99 -44.39 7.41
CA LEU A 958 -4.66 -43.00 7.78
C LEU A 958 -3.34 -43.02 8.56
N ASN A 959 -2.35 -42.24 8.12
CA ASN A 959 -1.03 -42.14 8.74
C ASN A 959 -1.13 -41.53 10.16
N THR A 960 -1.43 -42.38 11.14
CA THR A 960 -1.67 -42.06 12.55
C THR A 960 -0.55 -42.57 13.46
N ASP A 961 0.35 -43.41 12.93
CA ASP A 961 1.53 -43.97 13.59
C ASP A 961 2.77 -43.71 12.73
N GLY A 962 3.82 -43.14 13.31
CA GLY A 962 5.07 -42.81 12.62
C GLY A 962 5.84 -41.72 13.36
N ALA A 963 6.97 -41.29 12.80
CA ALA A 963 7.71 -40.13 13.33
C ALA A 963 6.96 -38.80 13.10
N MET A 964 6.08 -38.76 12.09
CA MET A 964 5.32 -37.59 11.68
C MET A 964 3.91 -38.02 11.20
N PRO A 965 2.96 -38.27 12.13
CA PRO A 965 1.61 -38.69 11.78
C PRO A 965 0.79 -37.53 11.20
N LEU A 966 0.16 -37.74 10.04
CA LEU A 966 -0.67 -36.76 9.35
C LEU A 966 -2.05 -36.56 10.02
N TRP A 967 -2.50 -37.57 10.77
CA TRP A 967 -3.80 -37.59 11.45
C TRP A 967 -3.64 -37.87 12.95
N GLN A 968 -4.38 -37.11 13.76
CA GLN A 968 -4.55 -37.32 15.19
C GLN A 968 -5.93 -37.91 15.48
N VAL A 969 -5.95 -38.97 16.28
CA VAL A 969 -7.18 -39.59 16.81
C VAL A 969 -7.07 -39.53 18.33
N ALA A 970 -8.01 -38.85 18.98
CA ALA A 970 -8.07 -38.77 20.44
C ALA A 970 -8.94 -39.90 20.99
N ASP A 971 -8.42 -40.66 21.96
CA ASP A 971 -9.16 -41.76 22.60
C ASP A 971 -10.14 -41.21 23.66
N LYS A 972 -11.22 -40.62 23.16
CA LYS A 972 -12.32 -40.02 23.93
C LYS A 972 -13.61 -40.19 23.13
N GLN A 973 -14.66 -40.71 23.76
CA GLN A 973 -15.95 -40.89 23.11
C GLN A 973 -16.48 -39.57 22.52
N GLY A 974 -16.94 -39.62 21.27
CA GLY A 974 -17.39 -38.45 20.50
C GLY A 974 -16.27 -37.68 19.79
N SER A 975 -14.99 -37.97 20.04
CA SER A 975 -13.89 -37.48 19.21
C SER A 975 -13.78 -38.26 17.89
N PHE A 976 -13.10 -37.65 16.92
CA PHE A 976 -12.94 -38.16 15.56
C PHE A 976 -11.56 -37.80 14.99
N PRO A 977 -11.11 -38.40 13.88
CA PRO A 977 -9.82 -38.09 13.28
C PRO A 977 -9.77 -36.65 12.75
N ILE A 978 -8.70 -35.94 13.09
CA ILE A 978 -8.39 -34.59 12.58
C ILE A 978 -6.98 -34.55 11.99
N PRO A 979 -6.71 -33.73 10.97
CA PRO A 979 -5.34 -33.47 10.53
C PRO A 979 -4.47 -32.94 11.69
N TYR A 980 -3.20 -33.35 11.69
CA TYR A 980 -2.25 -33.09 12.78
C TYR A 980 -0.97 -32.41 12.32
N HIS A 981 -0.04 -33.15 11.70
CA HIS A 981 1.08 -32.55 10.97
C HIS A 981 0.69 -32.37 9.50
N SER A 982 1.11 -31.28 8.87
CA SER A 982 1.11 -31.16 7.41
C SER A 982 2.31 -31.91 6.84
N GLU A 983 2.12 -32.71 5.79
CA GLU A 983 3.24 -33.33 5.06
C GLU A 983 4.28 -32.30 4.56
N MET A 984 3.88 -31.03 4.44
CA MET A 984 4.74 -29.94 3.97
C MET A 984 5.87 -29.61 4.96
N GLU A 985 5.78 -30.06 6.22
CA GLU A 985 6.86 -29.96 7.22
C GLU A 985 7.98 -31.00 7.00
N THR A 986 7.80 -31.97 6.09
CA THR A 986 8.76 -33.09 5.88
C THR A 986 10.10 -32.57 5.35
N PRO A 987 11.24 -32.82 6.02
CA PRO A 987 12.55 -32.33 5.57
C PRO A 987 12.93 -32.76 4.14
N MET A 988 13.69 -31.90 3.47
CA MET A 988 14.40 -32.26 2.24
C MET A 988 15.42 -33.38 2.53
N ASN A 989 15.37 -34.48 1.78
CA ASN A 989 16.32 -35.60 1.81
C ASN A 989 17.13 -35.65 0.50
#